data_AF-A0A1H9MY95-F1
#
_entry.id   AF-A0A1H9MY95-F1
#
_cell.length_a   1.000
_cell.length_b   1.000
_cell.length_c   1.000
_cell.angle_alpha   90.00
_cell.angle_beta   90.00
_cell.angle_gamma   90.00
#
_symmetry.space_group_name_H-M   'P 1'
#
loop_
_entity.id
_entity.type
_entity.pdbx_description
1 polymer ?
#
loop_
_entity_poly.entity_id
_entity_poly.type
_entity_poly.pdbx_seq_one_letter_code
_entity_poly.pdbx_strand_id
1 'polypeptide(L)'
;MSGARTPVGTTVGEAAKQTVTISFAGFNRAWAAWIGDRLERRGLRVVFQRWDSPAEIPLVDLLRHLKMAEGRILVVVSEWYFQLGPRTREEWNAALGEVVAPDPSRFAAVSVTTAAVPSAAAVLAPAELINVGADEAERRLLDRLGVPAGPLPEPAEVERRAPRFPASMPEVWGGVPRRNTRFTGREPILNDAYHQLQGAAPGAGVVTFHGMSGVGKTQLAAEYVYRFGSEYDVVWWVNAEKRVTYRRLLAELAPKLGLRTGQEYGERLRAVRDSLRRGDPYARWLLILDGADEPDQIWDLVPTGPGHVIITSRNPEWSEHNSMLLEVPVYARDESVAFIRRRAPRLDEQEADQLAEALEDLPLLLDQTAGWLNDSDLSVQEYIGLLEGGIDQDVVKVSVDFPLAFQTAWSILLNKLRESVPESVDLLRLCTFFAPGFIPVRLLKEMPSGDLPEQIAGLLNDPLLWNKAISQLRQYSVVRLESHETLGDETAASSGESLYLHRMVHQIVQKDMPDADRAEFIDVVRQALAAADPRRPTDTRLWPRYAEIAPHLKYADVLQSRDPNVQSLVLNCLRYMYFSGEYVAGSKLGERAMEAWRSLLGDSHPRIWELTFHYVNVLRAGGEYTRTEALDRAAVEQLREERGAQDLEHLRFASGLAADLRGLGRYDEALELSRWTQVAYHELLGEQDSRALNARNNVAVSLRLLGAYQDALDIDRQVMEARRLVLKGRHPWTLDSQISYSIDLRLLGRYTEAESIQSQSVRDNRIVMGDSNPQTLKAEYNLALCQYRNGERARAGELFSTVLESGERVMGESHPWTLMFACAQSCFAREHGDIDQARELSEAVVAAYEVMLADAHPFVAGARANQALILRNVGERDHAHVLIEQALAAMTEAVGENHPWSLGCALNASALRNLVGDTESAATLSRDTATRAAELLGRTHPLTLSARIAYAADLRGLRDRRQSEKVEQEALSDLEATLGKQHVHTITARSRNRPYWDFEPQTT
;
A
#
# COMPACT_ATOMS: atom_id res chain seq x y z
N MET A 1 -32.31 -37.70 54.88
CA MET A 1 -32.31 -39.10 54.40
C MET A 1 -31.98 -39.11 52.93
N SER A 2 -31.11 -40.04 52.55
CA SER A 2 -30.69 -40.42 51.18
C SER A 2 -29.94 -39.37 50.35
N GLY A 3 -28.60 -39.44 50.41
CA GLY A 3 -27.71 -38.89 49.40
C GLY A 3 -26.56 -39.88 49.23
N ALA A 4 -26.59 -40.66 48.15
CA ALA A 4 -25.60 -41.68 47.83
C ALA A 4 -24.20 -41.06 47.69
N ARG A 5 -23.23 -41.62 48.41
CA ARG A 5 -21.79 -41.44 48.18
C ARG A 5 -21.25 -42.69 47.48
N THR A 6 -20.59 -42.50 46.35
CA THR A 6 -19.72 -43.48 45.68
C THR A 6 -18.35 -42.79 45.43
N PRO A 7 -17.25 -43.53 45.26
CA PRO A 7 -16.05 -43.37 46.07
C PRO A 7 -14.91 -42.66 45.32
N VAL A 8 -13.92 -42.21 46.10
CA VAL A 8 -12.64 -41.67 45.63
C VAL A 8 -11.89 -42.73 44.82
N GLY A 9 -11.66 -42.44 43.54
CA GLY A 9 -10.75 -43.16 42.65
C GLY A 9 -9.35 -42.54 42.63
N THR A 10 -8.43 -43.21 43.31
CA THR A 10 -7.00 -43.41 42.98
C THR A 10 -6.34 -42.61 41.84
N THR A 11 -5.32 -41.84 42.21
CA THR A 11 -4.00 -41.67 41.55
C THR A 11 -3.92 -41.89 40.03
N VAL A 12 -3.87 -40.79 39.26
CA VAL A 12 -3.37 -40.78 37.89
C VAL A 12 -1.84 -40.68 37.95
N GLY A 13 -1.16 -41.70 37.45
CA GLY A 13 0.30 -41.76 37.38
C GLY A 13 0.90 -40.76 36.39
N GLU A 14 2.10 -40.29 36.71
CA GLU A 14 3.01 -39.61 35.77
C GLU A 14 3.29 -40.52 34.57
N ALA A 15 2.59 -40.29 33.46
CA ALA A 15 3.03 -40.81 32.18
C ALA A 15 4.34 -40.09 31.82
N ALA A 16 5.43 -40.86 31.69
CA ALA A 16 6.73 -40.33 31.25
C ALA A 16 6.55 -39.58 29.92
N LYS A 17 6.76 -38.26 29.92
CA LYS A 17 6.71 -37.44 28.70
C LYS A 17 7.76 -37.97 27.72
N GLN A 18 7.32 -38.38 26.53
CA GLN A 18 8.24 -38.81 25.48
C GLN A 18 9.21 -37.68 25.15
N THR A 19 10.52 -37.99 25.14
CA THR A 19 11.58 -37.01 24.85
C THR A 19 11.99 -37.08 23.37
N VAL A 20 12.21 -35.93 22.74
CA VAL A 20 12.73 -35.80 21.38
C VAL A 20 13.97 -34.89 21.40
N THR A 21 15.09 -35.41 20.90
CA THR A 21 16.32 -34.62 20.70
C THR A 21 16.35 -34.10 19.28
N ILE A 22 16.34 -32.78 19.09
CA ILE A 22 16.42 -32.13 17.76
C ILE A 22 17.88 -31.83 17.45
N SER A 23 18.43 -32.49 16.43
CA SER A 23 19.76 -32.24 15.89
C SER A 23 19.69 -31.30 14.69
N PHE A 24 20.39 -30.18 14.73
CA PHE A 24 20.33 -29.15 13.68
C PHE A 24 21.67 -28.44 13.50
N ALA A 25 22.00 -28.08 12.25
CA ALA A 25 23.09 -27.14 11.97
C ALA A 25 22.72 -25.74 12.48
N GLY A 26 23.69 -24.95 12.95
CA GLY A 26 23.45 -23.63 13.55
C GLY A 26 22.50 -22.73 12.74
N PHE A 27 22.59 -22.74 11.41
CA PHE A 27 21.72 -22.00 10.49
C PHE A 27 20.24 -22.40 10.52
N ASN A 28 19.91 -23.60 10.98
CA ASN A 28 18.52 -24.09 11.09
C ASN A 28 17.94 -23.91 12.49
N ARG A 29 18.51 -23.02 13.31
CA ARG A 29 18.04 -22.76 14.67
C ARG A 29 16.56 -22.34 14.70
N ALA A 30 16.12 -21.49 13.77
CA ALA A 30 14.72 -21.09 13.66
C ALA A 30 13.80 -22.30 13.41
N TRP A 31 14.21 -23.22 12.54
CA TRP A 31 13.50 -24.48 12.29
C TRP A 31 13.47 -25.38 13.51
N ALA A 32 14.61 -25.56 14.19
CA ALA A 32 14.65 -26.31 15.42
C ALA A 32 13.71 -25.70 16.48
N ALA A 33 13.78 -24.39 16.71
CA ALA A 33 12.94 -23.70 17.69
C ALA A 33 11.44 -23.81 17.40
N TRP A 34 11.02 -23.62 16.14
CA TRP A 34 9.63 -23.79 15.74
C TRP A 34 9.14 -25.24 15.92
N ILE A 35 9.92 -26.22 15.46
CA ILE A 35 9.61 -27.64 15.66
C ILE A 35 9.49 -27.95 17.15
N GLY A 36 10.43 -27.45 17.95
CA GLY A 36 10.45 -27.64 19.40
C GLY A 36 9.17 -27.12 20.07
N ASP A 37 8.76 -25.89 19.78
CA ASP A 37 7.52 -25.30 20.33
C ASP A 37 6.29 -26.14 19.96
N ARG A 38 6.18 -26.65 18.72
CA ARG A 38 5.07 -27.53 18.31
C ARG A 38 5.02 -28.85 19.07
N LEU A 39 6.19 -29.43 19.37
CA LEU A 39 6.28 -30.66 20.14
C LEU A 39 6.02 -30.41 21.64
N GLU A 40 6.54 -29.32 22.20
CA GLU A 40 6.33 -28.96 23.60
C GLU A 40 4.87 -28.63 23.92
N ARG A 41 4.17 -27.91 23.04
CA ARG A 41 2.72 -27.65 23.15
C ARG A 41 1.88 -28.92 23.18
N ARG A 42 2.39 -30.02 22.62
CA ARG A 42 1.77 -31.34 22.62
C ARG A 42 2.26 -32.24 23.77
N GLY A 43 2.98 -31.67 24.74
CA GLY A 43 3.40 -32.35 25.96
C GLY A 43 4.67 -33.20 25.83
N LEU A 44 5.39 -33.16 24.70
CA LEU A 44 6.70 -33.80 24.57
C LEU A 44 7.79 -32.95 25.22
N ARG A 45 8.85 -33.60 25.71
CA ARG A 45 10.06 -32.91 26.19
C ARG A 45 11.04 -32.76 25.02
N VAL A 46 11.47 -31.54 24.71
CA VAL A 46 12.41 -31.27 23.61
C VAL A 46 13.79 -30.94 24.16
N VAL A 47 14.82 -31.55 23.55
CA VAL A 47 16.23 -31.23 23.82
C VAL A 47 16.87 -30.77 22.51
N PHE A 48 17.51 -29.60 22.52
CA PHE A 48 18.21 -29.06 21.35
C PHE A 48 19.66 -29.49 21.36
N GLN A 49 20.09 -30.20 20.32
CA GLN A 49 21.49 -30.57 20.10
C GLN A 49 21.99 -29.82 18.86
N ARG A 50 22.85 -28.82 19.07
CA ARG A 50 23.55 -28.18 17.95
C ARG A 50 24.51 -29.20 17.35
N TRP A 51 24.46 -29.32 16.03
CA TRP A 51 25.34 -30.18 15.25
C TRP A 51 26.52 -29.37 14.71
N ASP A 52 27.71 -29.68 15.18
CA ASP A 52 28.98 -29.17 14.66
C ASP A 52 29.85 -30.37 14.24
N SER A 53 30.49 -30.30 13.07
CA SER A 53 31.26 -31.41 12.48
C SER A 53 32.72 -31.00 12.26
N PRO A 54 33.55 -30.94 13.32
CA PRO A 54 34.95 -30.59 13.20
C PRO A 54 35.71 -31.61 12.32
N ALA A 55 36.61 -31.14 11.47
CA ALA A 55 37.36 -31.97 10.52
C ALA A 55 38.28 -33.01 11.21
N GLU A 56 38.59 -32.81 12.48
CA GLU A 56 39.53 -33.63 13.26
C GLU A 56 38.90 -34.91 13.84
N ILE A 57 37.56 -34.98 13.93
CA ILE A 57 36.84 -36.11 14.53
C ILE A 57 36.11 -36.94 13.45
N PRO A 58 36.30 -38.26 13.36
CA PRO A 58 35.57 -39.10 12.41
C PRO A 58 34.05 -39.01 12.56
N LEU A 59 33.35 -38.91 11.42
CA LEU A 59 31.90 -38.69 11.37
C LEU A 59 31.08 -39.82 12.02
N VAL A 60 31.58 -41.06 11.93
CA VAL A 60 30.99 -42.24 12.57
C VAL A 60 30.93 -42.07 14.09
N ASP A 61 31.98 -41.51 14.70
CA ASP A 61 32.06 -41.32 16.14
C ASP A 61 31.13 -40.18 16.60
N LEU A 62 31.03 -39.10 15.81
CA LEU A 62 30.07 -38.02 16.06
C LEU A 62 28.61 -38.52 16.03
N LEU A 63 28.25 -39.36 15.05
CA LEU A 63 26.91 -39.95 14.96
C LEU A 63 26.65 -40.96 16.09
N ARG A 64 27.66 -41.72 16.52
CA ARG A 64 27.55 -42.61 17.68
C ARG A 64 27.33 -41.84 18.98
N HIS A 65 28.01 -40.70 19.16
CA HIS A 65 27.76 -39.80 20.29
C HIS A 65 26.34 -39.22 20.24
N LEU A 66 25.87 -38.79 19.07
CA LEU A 66 24.48 -38.32 18.91
C LEU A 66 23.47 -39.40 19.26
N LYS A 67 23.74 -40.67 18.91
CA LYS A 67 22.89 -41.82 19.25
C LYS A 67 22.70 -42.01 20.77
N MET A 68 23.65 -41.54 21.59
CA MET A 68 23.57 -41.60 23.05
C MET A 68 22.62 -40.55 23.66
N ALA A 69 22.11 -39.59 22.87
CA ALA A 69 21.16 -38.58 23.34
C ALA A 69 19.83 -39.20 23.81
N GLU A 70 19.14 -38.52 24.73
CA GLU A 70 17.88 -38.99 25.33
C GLU A 70 16.71 -38.91 24.33
N GLY A 71 15.86 -39.95 24.26
CA GLY A 71 14.63 -39.89 23.45
C GLY A 71 14.86 -39.82 21.93
N ARG A 72 13.81 -39.88 21.10
CA ARG A 72 13.94 -40.04 19.62
C ARG A 72 14.74 -38.88 19.01
N ILE A 73 15.68 -39.16 18.11
CA ILE A 73 16.53 -38.12 17.50
C ILE A 73 15.86 -37.64 16.21
N LEU A 74 15.51 -36.36 16.16
CA LEU A 74 14.98 -35.70 14.98
C LEU A 74 16.07 -34.87 14.31
N VAL A 75 16.48 -35.26 13.11
CA VAL A 75 17.50 -34.57 12.32
C VAL A 75 16.85 -33.54 11.40
N VAL A 76 17.26 -32.28 11.50
CA VAL A 76 16.87 -31.21 10.58
C VAL A 76 17.82 -31.23 9.38
N VAL A 77 17.39 -31.92 8.32
CA VAL A 77 18.13 -32.12 7.07
C VAL A 77 18.16 -30.83 6.27
N SER A 78 19.37 -30.36 5.99
CA SER A 78 19.66 -29.16 5.17
C SER A 78 21.00 -29.33 4.46
N GLU A 79 21.32 -28.47 3.49
CA GLU A 79 22.66 -28.46 2.87
C GLU A 79 23.75 -28.24 3.92
N TRP A 80 23.50 -27.34 4.87
CA TRP A 80 24.42 -26.95 5.94
C TRP A 80 24.67 -28.07 6.94
N TYR A 81 23.68 -28.95 7.18
CA TYR A 81 23.87 -30.13 8.02
C TYR A 81 24.96 -31.05 7.48
N PHE A 82 25.15 -31.06 6.15
CA PHE A 82 26.13 -31.91 5.45
C PHE A 82 27.37 -31.16 4.95
N GLN A 83 27.38 -29.83 4.98
CA GLN A 83 28.46 -28.96 4.48
C GLN A 83 29.27 -28.23 5.56
N LEU A 84 28.93 -28.39 6.85
CA LEU A 84 29.75 -27.88 7.96
C LEU A 84 31.08 -28.66 8.03
N GLY A 85 32.10 -28.18 7.31
CA GLY A 85 33.46 -28.73 7.24
C GLY A 85 33.84 -29.35 5.89
N PRO A 86 35.14 -29.61 5.62
CA PRO A 86 35.64 -30.11 4.33
C PRO A 86 35.43 -31.63 4.18
N ARG A 87 34.20 -32.11 4.39
CA ARG A 87 33.82 -33.54 4.36
C ARG A 87 33.20 -33.90 3.02
N THR A 88 33.57 -35.05 2.47
CA THR A 88 33.06 -35.49 1.16
C THR A 88 31.71 -36.17 1.28
N ARG A 89 30.95 -36.24 0.18
CA ARG A 89 29.66 -36.97 0.13
C ARG A 89 29.83 -38.46 0.42
N GLU A 90 30.98 -39.05 0.09
CA GLU A 90 31.27 -40.47 0.32
C GLU A 90 31.45 -40.77 1.81
N GLU A 91 32.12 -39.89 2.57
CA GLU A 91 32.27 -40.02 4.02
C GLU A 91 30.91 -40.00 4.74
N TRP A 92 30.01 -39.10 4.32
CA TRP A 92 28.63 -39.04 4.85
C TRP A 92 27.82 -40.28 4.51
N ASN A 93 27.95 -40.79 3.28
CA ASN A 93 27.25 -41.99 2.85
C ASN A 93 27.65 -43.23 3.67
N ALA A 94 28.96 -43.39 3.93
CA ALA A 94 29.47 -44.48 4.76
C ALA A 94 28.99 -44.36 6.22
N ALA A 95 29.09 -43.17 6.82
CA ALA A 95 28.78 -42.98 8.24
C ALA A 95 27.28 -43.12 8.56
N LEU A 96 26.39 -42.61 7.71
CA LEU A 96 24.94 -42.80 7.85
C LEU A 96 24.55 -44.28 7.65
N GLY A 97 25.17 -44.95 6.68
CA GLY A 97 24.97 -46.39 6.46
C GLY A 97 25.38 -47.24 7.66
N GLU A 98 26.49 -46.90 8.33
CA GLU A 98 26.99 -47.66 9.46
C GLU A 98 26.22 -47.40 10.77
N VAL A 99 25.87 -46.15 11.07
CA VAL A 99 25.34 -45.77 12.40
C VAL A 99 23.82 -45.69 12.43
N VAL A 100 23.19 -45.21 11.36
CA VAL A 100 21.74 -44.94 11.30
C VAL A 100 20.97 -46.15 10.78
N ALA A 101 21.47 -46.82 9.73
CA ALA A 101 20.77 -47.94 9.11
C ALA A 101 20.48 -49.14 10.04
N PRO A 102 21.34 -49.50 11.02
CA PRO A 102 21.05 -50.60 11.94
C PRO A 102 19.93 -50.33 12.95
N ASP A 103 19.55 -49.06 13.17
CA ASP A 103 18.51 -48.67 14.13
C ASP A 103 17.69 -47.46 13.63
N PRO A 104 16.90 -47.64 12.55
CA PRO A 104 16.15 -46.56 11.93
C PRO A 104 15.02 -46.05 12.84
N SER A 105 14.60 -46.84 13.83
CA SER A 105 13.55 -46.48 14.79
C SER A 105 13.96 -45.33 15.71
N ARG A 106 15.27 -45.24 16.02
CA ARG A 106 15.88 -44.22 16.86
C ARG A 106 15.89 -42.84 16.20
N PHE A 107 15.89 -42.79 14.87
CA PHE A 107 16.02 -41.58 14.08
C PHE A 107 14.70 -41.21 13.37
N ALA A 108 14.47 -39.91 13.29
CA ALA A 108 13.51 -39.29 12.41
C ALA A 108 14.20 -38.12 11.71
N ALA A 109 13.69 -37.69 10.57
CA ALA A 109 14.22 -36.52 9.91
C ALA A 109 13.11 -35.68 9.28
N VAL A 110 13.41 -34.40 9.16
CA VAL A 110 12.62 -33.43 8.40
C VAL A 110 13.56 -32.69 7.47
N SER A 111 13.15 -32.46 6.22
CA SER A 111 13.93 -31.71 5.23
C SER A 111 13.47 -30.26 5.17
N VAL A 112 14.42 -29.35 5.29
CA VAL A 112 14.24 -27.90 5.14
C VAL A 112 15.06 -27.32 3.99
N THR A 113 15.48 -28.18 3.03
CA THR A 113 16.22 -27.78 1.83
C THR A 113 15.66 -28.46 0.57
N THR A 114 15.81 -27.78 -0.57
CA THR A 114 15.60 -28.35 -1.92
C THR A 114 16.92 -28.76 -2.59
N ALA A 115 18.06 -28.49 -1.96
CA ALA A 115 19.38 -28.83 -2.48
C ALA A 115 19.66 -30.34 -2.43
N ALA A 116 20.55 -30.81 -3.31
CA ALA A 116 20.96 -32.21 -3.35
C ALA A 116 21.75 -32.61 -2.09
N VAL A 117 21.15 -33.48 -1.26
CA VAL A 117 21.76 -34.08 -0.07
C VAL A 117 22.38 -35.46 -0.38
N PRO A 118 23.31 -35.98 0.44
CA PRO A 118 23.92 -37.31 0.22
C PRO A 118 22.86 -38.40 0.09
N SER A 119 23.05 -39.35 -0.86
CA SER A 119 22.05 -40.39 -1.16
C SER A 119 21.72 -41.28 0.05
N ALA A 120 22.66 -41.51 0.96
CA ALA A 120 22.42 -42.27 2.18
C ALA A 120 21.49 -41.55 3.18
N ALA A 121 21.26 -40.24 3.04
CA ALA A 121 20.28 -39.51 3.86
C ALA A 121 18.84 -39.99 3.59
N ALA A 122 18.59 -40.71 2.50
CA ALA A 122 17.31 -41.38 2.23
C ALA A 122 16.91 -42.39 3.32
N VAL A 123 17.88 -43.01 4.01
CA VAL A 123 17.64 -43.94 5.13
C VAL A 123 16.91 -43.26 6.29
N LEU A 124 17.05 -41.94 6.44
CA LEU A 124 16.35 -41.16 7.46
C LEU A 124 14.87 -40.90 7.11
N ALA A 125 14.47 -41.14 5.86
CA ALA A 125 13.14 -40.85 5.31
C ALA A 125 12.61 -39.47 5.76
N PRO A 126 13.27 -38.36 5.36
CA PRO A 126 12.91 -37.04 5.86
C PRO A 126 11.54 -36.59 5.33
N ALA A 127 10.69 -36.04 6.22
CA ALA A 127 9.47 -35.37 5.80
C ALA A 127 9.77 -33.94 5.33
N GLU A 128 9.30 -33.56 4.14
CA GLU A 128 9.58 -32.23 3.57
C GLU A 128 8.71 -31.14 4.22
N LEU A 129 9.37 -30.16 4.84
CA LEU A 129 8.73 -29.00 5.49
C LEU A 129 8.89 -27.70 4.70
N ILE A 130 9.69 -27.70 3.63
CA ILE A 130 9.89 -26.55 2.74
C ILE A 130 8.80 -26.50 1.65
N ASN A 131 8.49 -25.31 1.13
CA ASN A 131 7.45 -25.05 0.12
C ASN A 131 6.02 -25.44 0.53
N VAL A 132 5.76 -25.53 1.85
CA VAL A 132 4.44 -25.79 2.40
C VAL A 132 4.11 -24.80 3.52
N GLY A 133 2.83 -24.53 3.74
CA GLY A 133 2.37 -23.66 4.83
C GLY A 133 2.60 -24.28 6.21
N ALA A 134 2.56 -23.45 7.26
CA ALA A 134 2.87 -23.86 8.64
C ALA A 134 2.02 -25.04 9.13
N ASP A 135 0.72 -25.06 8.80
CA ASP A 135 -0.20 -26.12 9.22
C ASP A 135 0.11 -27.47 8.55
N GLU A 136 0.48 -27.44 7.26
CA GLU A 136 0.86 -28.63 6.50
C GLU A 136 2.26 -29.12 6.92
N ALA A 137 3.19 -28.21 7.20
CA ALA A 137 4.48 -28.55 7.79
C ALA A 137 4.33 -29.20 9.17
N GLU A 138 3.44 -28.66 10.02
CA GLU A 138 3.14 -29.22 11.33
C GLU A 138 2.54 -30.63 11.19
N ARG A 139 1.56 -30.80 10.30
CA ARG A 139 0.97 -32.12 10.02
C ARG A 139 2.01 -33.15 9.60
N ARG A 140 2.90 -32.81 8.65
CA ARG A 140 3.97 -33.70 8.17
C ARG A 140 4.99 -34.04 9.25
N LEU A 141 5.35 -33.07 10.10
CA LEU A 141 6.22 -33.29 11.26
C LEU A 141 5.61 -34.30 12.24
N LEU A 142 4.33 -34.11 12.57
CA LEU A 142 3.60 -34.95 13.53
C LEU A 142 3.41 -36.37 12.99
N ASP A 143 3.01 -36.50 11.72
CA ASP A 143 2.89 -37.79 11.03
C ASP A 143 4.25 -38.53 11.04
N ARG A 144 5.36 -37.81 10.80
CA ARG A 144 6.71 -38.41 10.80
C ARG A 144 7.14 -38.90 12.17
N LEU A 145 6.70 -38.24 13.24
CA LEU A 145 7.01 -38.62 14.62
C LEU A 145 5.98 -39.60 15.22
N GLY A 146 4.83 -39.81 14.57
CA GLY A 146 3.73 -40.62 15.07
C GLY A 146 2.94 -39.95 16.21
N VAL A 147 2.92 -38.62 16.24
CA VAL A 147 2.22 -37.82 17.26
C VAL A 147 0.82 -37.46 16.76
N PRO A 148 -0.26 -37.68 17.53
CA PRO A 148 -1.63 -37.41 17.07
C PRO A 148 -1.89 -35.92 16.77
N ALA A 149 -2.51 -35.62 15.62
CA ALA A 149 -2.83 -34.28 15.13
C ALA A 149 -4.12 -33.65 15.73
N GLY A 150 -4.45 -33.94 17.00
CA GLY A 150 -5.64 -33.40 17.66
C GLY A 150 -5.55 -31.88 17.97
N PRO A 151 -6.69 -31.23 18.31
CA PRO A 151 -6.73 -29.80 18.66
C PRO A 151 -5.87 -29.49 19.89
N LEU A 152 -5.16 -28.36 19.83
CA LEU A 152 -4.29 -27.89 20.92
C LEU A 152 -5.15 -27.45 22.13
N PRO A 153 -4.68 -27.64 23.37
CA PRO A 153 -5.30 -27.03 24.56
C PRO A 153 -5.23 -25.50 24.45
N GLU A 154 -6.28 -24.79 24.88
CA GLU A 154 -6.26 -23.31 24.93
C GLU A 154 -5.10 -22.82 25.82
N PRO A 155 -4.32 -21.82 25.35
CA PRO A 155 -3.17 -21.32 26.09
C PRO A 155 -3.63 -20.57 27.35
N ALA A 156 -3.01 -20.87 28.49
CA ALA A 156 -3.13 -20.05 29.69
C ALA A 156 -2.53 -18.65 29.44
N GLU A 157 -3.19 -17.62 29.97
CA GLU A 157 -2.99 -16.17 29.80
C GLU A 157 -1.60 -15.57 30.17
N VAL A 158 -0.47 -16.25 29.90
CA VAL A 158 0.86 -15.64 30.08
C VAL A 158 1.71 -15.79 28.83
N GLU A 159 1.99 -14.64 28.23
CA GLU A 159 2.77 -14.38 27.02
C GLU A 159 4.09 -15.18 26.93
N ARG A 160 4.10 -16.21 26.07
CA ARG A 160 5.28 -16.53 25.26
C ARG A 160 4.83 -16.49 23.80
N ARG A 161 5.24 -15.44 23.08
CA ARG A 161 5.07 -15.39 21.62
C ARG A 161 5.79 -16.60 21.03
N ALA A 162 5.05 -17.46 20.34
CA ALA A 162 5.57 -18.68 19.74
C ALA A 162 6.68 -18.34 18.73
N PRO A 163 7.69 -19.22 18.53
CA PRO A 163 8.60 -19.10 17.40
C PRO A 163 7.82 -19.04 16.09
N ARG A 164 8.22 -18.13 15.19
CA ARG A 164 7.58 -17.97 13.87
C ARG A 164 7.91 -19.17 12.99
N PHE A 165 7.01 -19.53 12.07
CA PHE A 165 7.32 -20.50 11.04
C PHE A 165 8.46 -19.98 10.15
N PRO A 166 9.64 -20.62 10.08
CA PRO A 166 10.85 -20.03 9.50
C PRO A 166 10.81 -19.81 7.98
N ALA A 167 9.88 -20.47 7.27
CA ALA A 167 9.63 -20.23 5.84
C ALA A 167 8.57 -19.15 5.57
N SER A 168 8.01 -18.52 6.61
CA SER A 168 7.13 -17.36 6.46
C SER A 168 7.93 -16.06 6.41
N MET A 169 7.57 -15.16 5.50
CA MET A 169 8.14 -13.80 5.49
C MET A 169 7.72 -13.02 6.73
N PRO A 170 8.53 -12.09 7.26
CA PRO A 170 8.17 -11.17 8.35
C PRO A 170 6.84 -10.45 8.13
N GLU A 171 6.13 -10.10 9.21
CA GLU A 171 4.84 -9.38 9.15
C GLU A 171 5.02 -7.99 8.58
N VAL A 172 6.14 -7.35 8.93
CA VAL A 172 6.55 -6.08 8.36
C VAL A 172 7.82 -6.29 7.55
N TRP A 173 7.72 -6.08 6.24
CA TRP A 173 8.83 -6.17 5.31
C TRP A 173 8.84 -4.95 4.39
N GLY A 174 9.94 -4.20 4.35
CA GLY A 174 10.04 -3.04 3.46
C GLY A 174 11.44 -2.61 3.12
N GLY A 175 11.59 -2.12 1.89
CA GLY A 175 12.83 -1.55 1.34
C GLY A 175 13.94 -2.56 1.02
N VAL A 176 13.79 -3.85 1.34
CA VAL A 176 14.85 -4.85 1.17
C VAL A 176 15.13 -5.10 -0.32
N PRO A 177 16.38 -4.96 -0.81
CA PRO A 177 16.76 -5.28 -2.18
C PRO A 177 16.53 -6.76 -2.52
N ARG A 178 16.35 -7.10 -3.80
CA ARG A 178 16.21 -8.50 -4.23
C ARG A 178 17.42 -9.35 -3.85
N ARG A 179 17.20 -10.61 -3.46
CA ARG A 179 18.27 -11.55 -3.11
C ARG A 179 19.19 -11.80 -4.30
N ASN A 180 20.49 -11.70 -4.08
CA ASN A 180 21.49 -12.12 -5.04
C ASN A 180 21.62 -13.66 -5.03
N THR A 181 21.05 -14.33 -6.03
CA THR A 181 21.10 -15.80 -6.16
C THR A 181 22.51 -16.35 -6.45
N ARG A 182 23.49 -15.48 -6.70
CA ARG A 182 24.89 -15.81 -7.01
C ARG A 182 25.86 -15.31 -5.94
N PHE A 183 25.36 -14.96 -4.75
CA PHE A 183 26.21 -14.58 -3.63
C PHE A 183 27.26 -15.69 -3.35
N THR A 184 28.52 -15.29 -3.19
CA THR A 184 29.66 -16.21 -3.07
C THR A 184 30.58 -15.76 -1.94
N GLY A 185 30.98 -16.72 -1.10
CA GLY A 185 31.92 -16.52 0.00
C GLY A 185 31.34 -15.74 1.18
N ARG A 186 32.23 -15.27 2.08
CA ARG A 186 31.92 -14.41 3.24
C ARG A 186 31.10 -15.02 4.37
N GLU A 187 31.07 -16.36 4.45
CA GLU A 187 30.48 -17.09 5.55
C GLU A 187 31.02 -16.69 6.94
N PRO A 188 32.35 -16.47 7.13
CA PRO A 188 32.88 -16.04 8.43
C PRO A 188 32.26 -14.71 8.88
N ILE A 189 32.19 -13.72 7.98
CA ILE A 189 31.68 -12.37 8.29
C ILE A 189 30.18 -12.40 8.60
N LEU A 190 29.38 -13.18 7.86
CA LEU A 190 27.96 -13.36 8.15
C LEU A 190 27.71 -14.06 9.48
N ASN A 191 28.53 -15.06 9.82
CA ASN A 191 28.45 -15.77 11.10
C ASN A 191 28.88 -14.88 12.26
N ASP A 192 29.93 -14.10 12.09
CA ASP A 192 30.38 -13.14 13.10
C ASP A 192 29.31 -12.08 13.32
N ALA A 193 28.73 -11.50 12.26
CA ALA A 193 27.60 -10.57 12.37
C ALA A 193 26.40 -11.19 13.11
N TYR A 194 26.06 -12.44 12.80
CA TYR A 194 24.98 -13.17 13.48
C TYR A 194 25.29 -13.38 14.97
N HIS A 195 26.49 -13.85 15.30
CA HIS A 195 26.91 -14.09 16.68
C HIS A 195 26.97 -12.82 17.50
N GLN A 196 27.46 -11.72 16.92
CA GLN A 196 27.51 -10.42 17.59
C GLN A 196 26.11 -9.88 17.87
N LEU A 197 25.20 -9.94 16.88
CA LEU A 197 23.82 -9.47 17.06
C LEU A 197 23.07 -10.32 18.10
N GLN A 198 23.18 -11.64 18.05
CA GLN A 198 22.49 -12.55 18.97
C GLN A 198 23.08 -12.57 20.39
N GLY A 199 24.38 -12.25 20.54
CA GLY A 199 25.07 -12.17 21.82
C GLY A 199 24.94 -10.79 22.49
N ALA A 200 24.40 -9.79 21.80
CA ALA A 200 24.28 -8.44 22.30
C ALA A 200 23.22 -8.31 23.40
N ALA A 201 23.51 -7.50 24.41
CA ALA A 201 22.49 -7.07 25.37
C ALA A 201 21.45 -6.19 24.66
N PRO A 202 20.19 -6.13 25.14
CA PRO A 202 19.18 -5.24 24.59
C PRO A 202 19.70 -3.79 24.53
N GLY A 203 19.64 -3.18 23.35
CA GLY A 203 20.16 -1.85 23.06
C GLY A 203 21.62 -1.78 22.55
N ALA A 204 22.34 -2.91 22.50
CA ALA A 204 23.72 -3.00 22.02
C ALA A 204 23.88 -3.78 20.70
N GLY A 205 22.78 -4.22 20.07
CA GLY A 205 22.78 -5.02 18.84
C GLY A 205 23.01 -4.20 17.57
N VAL A 206 24.15 -3.49 17.46
CA VAL A 206 24.48 -2.64 16.30
C VAL A 206 25.80 -3.09 15.66
N VAL A 207 25.73 -3.59 14.42
CA VAL A 207 26.89 -4.03 13.64
C VAL A 207 27.06 -3.15 12.40
N THR A 208 28.29 -2.70 12.14
CA THR A 208 28.62 -1.92 10.94
C THR A 208 29.55 -2.72 10.03
N PHE A 209 29.09 -3.00 8.82
CA PHE A 209 29.94 -3.47 7.73
C PHE A 209 30.71 -2.30 7.15
N HIS A 210 32.02 -2.32 7.33
CA HIS A 210 32.94 -1.26 6.92
C HIS A 210 33.86 -1.71 5.78
N GLY A 211 34.14 -0.85 4.80
CA GLY A 211 35.08 -1.15 3.71
C GLY A 211 34.93 -0.23 2.51
N MET A 212 35.78 -0.40 1.50
CA MET A 212 35.80 0.46 0.29
C MET A 212 34.52 0.37 -0.56
N SER A 213 34.32 1.32 -1.48
CA SER A 213 33.19 1.27 -2.43
C SER A 213 33.30 0.05 -3.35
N GLY A 214 32.17 -0.54 -3.74
CA GLY A 214 32.16 -1.72 -4.62
C GLY A 214 32.57 -3.05 -3.99
N VAL A 215 32.99 -3.06 -2.72
CA VAL A 215 33.38 -4.28 -2.02
C VAL A 215 32.19 -5.18 -1.62
N GLY A 216 30.94 -4.77 -1.84
CA GLY A 216 29.76 -5.62 -1.63
C GLY A 216 29.09 -5.55 -0.24
N LYS A 217 29.30 -4.49 0.54
CA LYS A 217 28.68 -4.31 1.88
C LYS A 217 27.15 -4.39 1.85
N THR A 218 26.52 -3.68 0.91
CA THR A 218 25.07 -3.70 0.68
C THR A 218 24.56 -5.11 0.34
N GLN A 219 25.33 -5.85 -0.47
CA GLN A 219 24.99 -7.23 -0.83
C GLN A 219 25.14 -8.20 0.36
N LEU A 220 26.14 -7.97 1.21
CA LEU A 220 26.35 -8.73 2.45
C LEU A 220 25.19 -8.52 3.44
N ALA A 221 24.73 -7.27 3.61
CA ALA A 221 23.56 -6.96 4.44
C ALA A 221 22.26 -7.55 3.88
N ALA A 222 22.06 -7.50 2.56
CA ALA A 222 20.90 -8.14 1.92
C ALA A 222 20.93 -9.66 2.11
N GLU A 223 22.08 -10.31 1.93
CA GLU A 223 22.20 -11.75 2.14
C GLU A 223 21.97 -12.13 3.61
N TYR A 224 22.43 -11.32 4.57
CA TYR A 224 22.08 -11.49 5.99
C TYR A 224 20.56 -11.48 6.20
N VAL A 225 19.85 -10.51 5.61
CA VAL A 225 18.39 -10.41 5.69
C VAL A 225 17.70 -11.65 5.10
N TYR A 226 18.15 -12.14 3.94
CA TYR A 226 17.54 -13.33 3.35
C TYR A 226 17.87 -14.63 4.09
N ARG A 227 19.02 -14.70 4.78
CA ARG A 227 19.41 -15.86 5.58
C ARG A 227 18.75 -15.89 6.96
N PHE A 228 18.63 -14.75 7.62
CA PHE A 228 18.22 -14.65 9.02
C PHE A 228 16.95 -13.83 9.26
N GLY A 229 16.33 -13.28 8.20
CA GLY A 229 15.16 -12.40 8.28
C GLY A 229 13.94 -13.04 8.94
N SER A 230 13.78 -14.36 8.85
CA SER A 230 12.67 -15.09 9.48
C SER A 230 12.77 -15.16 11.01
N GLU A 231 13.91 -14.77 11.60
CA GLU A 231 14.04 -14.60 13.06
C GLU A 231 13.42 -13.29 13.57
N TYR A 232 13.04 -12.37 12.67
CA TYR A 232 12.47 -11.07 12.98
C TYR A 232 10.99 -11.01 12.58
N ASP A 233 10.23 -10.20 13.31
CA ASP A 233 8.84 -9.85 13.00
C ASP A 233 8.78 -8.65 12.04
N VAL A 234 9.81 -7.80 12.12
CA VAL A 234 9.96 -6.58 11.33
C VAL A 234 11.34 -6.57 10.69
N VAL A 235 11.41 -6.43 9.37
CA VAL A 235 12.64 -6.13 8.63
C VAL A 235 12.41 -4.87 7.80
N TRP A 236 13.22 -3.85 8.07
CA TRP A 236 13.09 -2.56 7.40
C TRP A 236 14.43 -2.05 6.90
N TRP A 237 14.49 -1.70 5.62
CA TRP A 237 15.69 -1.23 4.95
C TRP A 237 15.57 0.25 4.61
N VAL A 238 16.58 1.03 4.97
CA VAL A 238 16.59 2.48 4.82
C VAL A 238 17.88 2.92 4.14
N ASN A 239 17.76 3.75 3.09
CA ASN A 239 18.91 4.49 2.56
C ASN A 239 19.29 5.59 3.56
N ALA A 240 20.54 5.55 4.03
CA ALA A 240 21.08 6.37 5.09
C ALA A 240 22.17 7.36 4.62
N GLU A 241 22.31 7.58 3.30
CA GLU A 241 23.30 8.52 2.74
C GLU A 241 23.08 9.96 3.20
N LYS A 242 21.82 10.36 3.41
CA LYS A 242 21.47 11.72 3.84
C LYS A 242 20.47 11.67 4.99
N ARG A 243 20.71 12.49 6.02
CA ARG A 243 19.85 12.60 7.21
C ARG A 243 18.37 12.82 6.87
N VAL A 244 18.06 13.64 5.85
CA VAL A 244 16.67 13.91 5.42
C VAL A 244 16.00 12.66 4.84
N THR A 245 16.71 11.89 4.01
CA THR A 245 16.20 10.64 3.42
C THR A 245 15.99 9.58 4.49
N TYR A 246 16.97 9.41 5.38
CA TYR A 246 16.90 8.47 6.50
C TYR A 246 15.69 8.73 7.39
N ARG A 247 15.51 9.98 7.84
CA ARG A 247 14.38 10.37 8.70
C ARG A 247 13.04 10.07 8.02
N ARG A 248 12.97 10.14 6.68
CA ARG A 248 11.71 9.98 5.94
C ARG A 248 11.34 8.52 5.83
N LEU A 249 12.29 7.73 5.37
CA LEU A 249 12.11 6.29 5.22
C LEU A 249 11.96 5.59 6.57
N LEU A 250 12.55 6.12 7.65
CA LEU A 250 12.29 5.60 9.00
C LEU A 250 10.91 5.98 9.51
N ALA A 251 10.41 7.19 9.24
CA ALA A 251 9.05 7.59 9.61
C ALA A 251 7.96 6.78 8.87
N GLU A 252 8.24 6.30 7.66
CA GLU A 252 7.37 5.40 6.89
C GLU A 252 7.16 4.03 7.56
N LEU A 253 7.99 3.65 8.53
CA LEU A 253 7.83 2.43 9.32
C LEU A 253 6.65 2.55 10.32
N ALA A 254 6.27 3.77 10.75
CA ALA A 254 5.18 4.00 11.71
C ALA A 254 3.87 3.28 11.34
N PRO A 255 3.28 3.51 10.14
CA PRO A 255 2.04 2.85 9.75
C PRO A 255 2.22 1.34 9.56
N LYS A 256 3.42 0.89 9.17
CA LYS A 256 3.69 -0.54 8.98
C LYS A 256 3.78 -1.30 10.29
N LEU A 257 4.22 -0.64 11.36
CA LEU A 257 4.19 -1.18 12.73
C LEU A 257 2.79 -1.09 13.37
N GLY A 258 1.80 -0.49 12.71
CA GLY A 258 0.48 -0.24 13.31
C GLY A 258 0.52 0.79 14.46
N LEU A 259 1.50 1.68 14.46
CA LEU A 259 1.62 2.73 15.47
C LEU A 259 0.63 3.85 15.18
N ARG A 260 -0.14 4.22 16.20
CA ARG A 260 -1.02 5.39 16.15
C ARG A 260 -0.18 6.66 16.30
N THR A 261 -0.04 7.42 15.22
CA THR A 261 0.82 8.61 15.13
C THR A 261 0.17 9.65 14.22
N GLY A 262 0.27 10.94 14.54
CA GLY A 262 -0.28 12.03 13.72
C GLY A 262 0.42 12.26 12.35
N GLN A 263 -0.01 13.30 11.62
CA GLN A 263 0.56 13.76 10.34
C GLN A 263 2.03 14.12 10.41
N GLU A 264 2.43 14.72 11.54
CA GLU A 264 3.71 15.37 11.61
C GLU A 264 4.80 14.34 11.49
N TYR A 265 5.60 14.52 10.46
CA TYR A 265 6.77 13.72 10.18
C TYR A 265 7.68 13.53 11.41
N GLY A 266 7.81 14.58 12.23
CA GLY A 266 8.59 14.53 13.47
C GLY A 266 7.96 13.69 14.57
N GLU A 267 6.64 13.54 14.59
CA GLU A 267 5.90 12.69 15.54
C GLU A 267 5.98 11.22 15.14
N ARG A 268 5.75 10.90 13.86
CA ARG A 268 5.91 9.55 13.32
C ARG A 268 7.31 9.00 13.59
N LEU A 269 8.32 9.83 13.35
CA LEU A 269 9.71 9.48 13.63
C LEU A 269 9.94 9.23 15.14
N ARG A 270 9.39 10.06 16.03
CA ARG A 270 9.49 9.88 17.48
C ARG A 270 8.81 8.58 17.93
N ALA A 271 7.61 8.32 17.44
CA ALA A 271 6.84 7.14 17.79
C ALA A 271 7.48 5.84 17.29
N VAL A 272 8.04 5.83 16.07
CA VAL A 272 8.85 4.69 15.59
C VAL A 272 10.04 4.48 16.52
N ARG A 273 10.78 5.53 16.86
CA ARG A 273 11.92 5.42 17.77
C ARG A 273 11.50 4.90 19.16
N ASP A 274 10.38 5.36 19.70
CA ASP A 274 9.85 4.90 20.99
C ASP A 274 9.34 3.45 20.93
N SER A 275 8.69 3.06 19.84
CA SER A 275 8.24 1.69 19.60
C SER A 275 9.42 0.72 19.48
N LEU A 276 10.40 1.04 18.62
CA LEU A 276 11.60 0.24 18.45
C LEU A 276 12.39 0.15 19.76
N ARG A 277 12.40 1.22 20.56
CA ARG A 277 13.04 1.22 21.89
C ARG A 277 12.36 0.34 22.91
N ARG A 278 11.02 0.36 22.96
CA ARG A 278 10.24 -0.47 23.89
C ARG A 278 10.08 -1.92 23.41
N GLY A 279 10.19 -2.17 22.12
CA GLY A 279 9.89 -3.47 21.51
C GLY A 279 8.39 -3.77 21.42
N ASP A 280 7.56 -2.74 21.29
CA ASP A 280 6.09 -2.83 21.26
C ASP A 280 5.56 -2.06 20.03
N PRO A 281 4.82 -2.68 19.09
CA PRO A 281 4.24 -4.03 19.16
C PRO A 281 5.19 -5.18 18.85
N TYR A 282 6.39 -4.93 18.32
CA TYR A 282 7.34 -5.99 17.94
C TYR A 282 8.66 -5.84 18.67
N ALA A 283 9.08 -6.85 19.42
CA ALA A 283 10.37 -6.87 20.11
C ALA A 283 11.51 -7.36 19.20
N ARG A 284 11.19 -8.16 18.17
CA ARG A 284 12.16 -8.73 17.23
C ARG A 284 12.12 -7.95 15.91
N TRP A 285 12.92 -6.91 15.82
CA TRP A 285 13.02 -6.09 14.61
C TRP A 285 14.47 -6.01 14.13
N LEU A 286 14.65 -5.87 12.81
CA LEU A 286 15.94 -5.65 12.16
C LEU A 286 15.84 -4.40 11.27
N LEU A 287 16.71 -3.43 11.53
CA LEU A 287 16.83 -2.22 10.72
C LEU A 287 18.16 -2.23 9.95
N ILE A 288 18.11 -1.96 8.65
CA ILE A 288 19.31 -1.87 7.79
C ILE A 288 19.49 -0.41 7.34
N LEU A 289 20.66 0.16 7.61
CA LEU A 289 21.05 1.52 7.27
C LEU A 289 22.10 1.43 6.17
N ASP A 290 21.68 1.63 4.92
CA ASP A 290 22.55 1.44 3.76
C ASP A 290 23.18 2.77 3.31
N GLY A 291 24.51 2.82 3.20
CA GLY A 291 25.25 4.01 2.73
C GLY A 291 25.48 5.08 3.79
N ALA A 292 25.57 4.70 5.06
CA ALA A 292 25.73 5.57 6.22
C ALA A 292 27.19 6.08 6.39
N ASP A 293 27.69 6.89 5.47
CA ASP A 293 29.12 7.31 5.44
C ASP A 293 29.47 8.45 6.42
N GLU A 294 28.48 9.16 6.97
CA GLU A 294 28.67 10.32 7.86
C GLU A 294 28.01 10.07 9.23
N PRO A 295 28.70 9.42 10.20
CA PRO A 295 28.12 9.00 11.49
C PRO A 295 27.51 10.16 12.28
N ASP A 296 28.19 11.30 12.34
CA ASP A 296 27.75 12.52 13.03
C ASP A 296 26.37 13.01 12.58
N GLN A 297 25.97 12.70 11.34
CA GLN A 297 24.68 13.13 10.80
C GLN A 297 23.51 12.23 11.16
N ILE A 298 23.74 11.00 11.65
CA ILE A 298 22.66 10.02 11.81
C ILE A 298 22.73 9.19 13.10
N TRP A 299 23.87 9.15 13.81
CA TRP A 299 24.02 8.32 15.01
C TRP A 299 22.96 8.62 16.09
N ASP A 300 22.60 9.91 16.25
CA ASP A 300 21.60 10.38 17.22
C ASP A 300 20.17 9.86 16.93
N LEU A 301 19.96 9.30 15.75
CA LEU A 301 18.69 8.74 15.30
C LEU A 301 18.66 7.21 15.26
N VAL A 302 19.81 6.54 15.39
CA VAL A 302 19.88 5.07 15.43
C VAL A 302 19.07 4.56 16.63
N PRO A 303 18.08 3.67 16.43
CA PRO A 303 17.21 3.22 17.50
C PRO A 303 17.97 2.29 18.47
N THR A 304 17.71 2.47 19.76
CA THR A 304 18.21 1.63 20.85
C THR A 304 17.06 0.80 21.40
N GLY A 305 17.10 -0.53 21.35
CA GLY A 305 16.01 -1.38 21.85
C GLY A 305 16.33 -2.89 21.78
N PRO A 306 15.34 -3.77 21.95
CA PRO A 306 15.55 -5.23 21.91
C PRO A 306 15.84 -5.80 20.51
N GLY A 307 15.71 -5.00 19.45
CA GLY A 307 16.02 -5.40 18.07
C GLY A 307 17.44 -5.05 17.63
N HIS A 308 17.73 -5.34 16.36
CA HIS A 308 19.05 -5.30 15.77
C HIS A 308 19.19 -4.24 14.68
N VAL A 309 20.39 -3.69 14.53
CA VAL A 309 20.73 -2.71 13.51
C VAL A 309 21.96 -3.17 12.74
N ILE A 310 21.88 -3.17 11.41
CA ILE A 310 23.01 -3.38 10.51
C ILE A 310 23.25 -2.09 9.72
N ILE A 311 24.50 -1.63 9.70
CA ILE A 311 24.92 -0.41 9.00
C ILE A 311 25.91 -0.78 7.91
N THR A 312 25.78 -0.21 6.71
CA THR A 312 26.83 -0.28 5.68
C THR A 312 27.49 1.09 5.53
N SER A 313 28.82 1.15 5.64
CA SER A 313 29.55 2.43 5.63
C SER A 313 30.98 2.29 5.09
N ARG A 314 31.53 3.38 4.57
CA ARG A 314 32.96 3.56 4.26
C ARG A 314 33.73 4.22 5.39
N ASN A 315 33.06 4.73 6.42
CA ASN A 315 33.70 5.48 7.50
C ASN A 315 33.94 4.56 8.71
N PRO A 316 35.19 4.40 9.19
CA PRO A 316 35.48 3.58 10.38
C PRO A 316 35.06 4.26 11.69
N GLU A 317 34.76 5.56 11.71
CA GLU A 317 34.36 6.31 12.93
C GLU A 317 33.09 5.77 13.60
N TRP A 318 32.33 4.88 12.93
CA TRP A 318 31.23 4.13 13.55
C TRP A 318 31.61 3.33 14.80
N SER A 319 32.89 2.96 15.00
CA SER A 319 33.35 2.35 16.26
C SER A 319 33.18 3.25 17.48
N GLU A 320 33.14 4.57 17.29
CA GLU A 320 32.98 5.54 18.38
C GLU A 320 31.52 5.67 18.83
N HIS A 321 30.57 5.09 18.08
CA HIS A 321 29.12 5.20 18.31
C HIS A 321 28.46 3.89 18.77
N ASN A 322 29.13 3.12 19.62
CA ASN A 322 28.65 1.83 20.16
C ASN A 322 28.25 0.82 19.07
N SER A 323 28.87 0.89 17.89
CA SER A 323 28.72 -0.11 16.84
C SER A 323 29.96 -0.99 16.76
N MET A 324 29.75 -2.29 16.61
CA MET A 324 30.83 -3.22 16.33
C MET A 324 31.18 -3.19 14.84
N LEU A 325 32.42 -2.80 14.53
CA LEU A 325 32.93 -2.79 13.17
C LEU A 325 33.29 -4.21 12.72
N LEU A 326 32.77 -4.60 11.56
CA LEU A 326 33.21 -5.75 10.80
C LEU A 326 33.78 -5.27 9.47
N GLU A 327 35.08 -5.42 9.30
CA GLU A 327 35.75 -5.08 8.06
C GLU A 327 35.36 -6.07 6.95
N VAL A 328 34.98 -5.52 5.80
CA VAL A 328 34.61 -6.25 4.59
C VAL A 328 35.75 -6.08 3.59
N PRO A 329 36.66 -7.06 3.48
CA PRO A 329 37.76 -7.01 2.53
C PRO A 329 37.27 -7.25 1.10
N VAL A 330 38.17 -7.00 0.13
CA VAL A 330 38.06 -7.58 -1.22
C VAL A 330 37.98 -9.10 -1.15
N TYR A 331 37.61 -9.76 -2.25
CA TYR A 331 37.57 -11.22 -2.22
C TYR A 331 38.97 -11.79 -1.93
N ALA A 332 39.01 -12.89 -1.17
CA ALA A 332 40.23 -13.69 -1.14
C ALA A 332 40.46 -14.28 -2.54
N ARG A 333 41.72 -14.55 -2.91
CA ARG A 333 42.03 -14.95 -4.30
C ARG A 333 41.28 -16.21 -4.74
N ASP A 334 41.12 -17.17 -3.84
CA ASP A 334 40.31 -18.38 -4.05
C ASP A 334 38.81 -18.06 -4.21
N GLU A 335 38.28 -17.10 -3.45
CA GLU A 335 36.91 -16.58 -3.64
C GLU A 335 36.73 -15.90 -5.00
N SER A 336 37.69 -15.07 -5.44
CA SER A 336 37.67 -14.40 -6.75
C SER A 336 37.66 -15.40 -7.90
N VAL A 337 38.55 -16.39 -7.86
CA VAL A 337 38.64 -17.45 -8.87
C VAL A 337 37.36 -18.29 -8.89
N ALA A 338 36.86 -18.70 -7.73
CA ALA A 338 35.60 -19.44 -7.63
C ALA A 338 34.41 -18.63 -8.14
N PHE A 339 34.36 -17.34 -7.81
CA PHE A 339 33.32 -16.41 -8.25
C PHE A 339 33.36 -16.22 -9.78
N ILE A 340 34.53 -15.96 -10.36
CA ILE A 340 34.73 -15.80 -11.81
C ILE A 340 34.34 -17.08 -12.53
N ARG A 341 34.79 -18.25 -12.09
CA ARG A 341 34.46 -19.53 -12.76
C ARG A 341 32.98 -19.87 -12.70
N ARG A 342 32.30 -19.47 -11.61
CA ARG A 342 30.84 -19.63 -11.50
C ARG A 342 30.10 -18.64 -12.40
N ARG A 343 30.64 -17.42 -12.55
CA ARG A 343 30.06 -16.34 -13.36
C ARG A 343 30.34 -16.51 -14.85
N ALA A 344 31.47 -17.12 -15.19
CA ALA A 344 32.01 -17.38 -16.51
C ALA A 344 32.54 -18.81 -16.63
N PRO A 345 31.66 -19.83 -16.78
CA PRO A 345 32.05 -21.24 -16.81
C PRO A 345 33.03 -21.63 -17.93
N ARG A 346 33.20 -20.77 -18.94
CA ARG A 346 34.15 -20.97 -20.04
C ARG A 346 35.60 -20.67 -19.67
N LEU A 347 35.84 -19.88 -18.61
CA LEU A 347 37.18 -19.52 -18.18
C LEU A 347 37.76 -20.64 -17.33
N ASP A 348 39.01 -21.00 -17.61
CA ASP A 348 39.74 -21.94 -16.76
C ASP A 348 40.26 -21.28 -15.47
N GLU A 349 40.87 -22.07 -14.61
CA GLU A 349 41.34 -21.61 -13.31
C GLU A 349 42.48 -20.58 -13.42
N GLN A 350 43.32 -20.70 -14.45
CA GLN A 350 44.46 -19.84 -14.67
C GLN A 350 44.01 -18.49 -15.27
N GLU A 351 43.07 -18.52 -16.21
CA GLU A 351 42.43 -17.33 -16.79
C GLU A 351 41.64 -16.54 -15.73
N ALA A 352 40.93 -17.25 -14.84
CA ALA A 352 40.21 -16.63 -13.73
C ALA A 352 41.16 -15.98 -12.71
N ASP A 353 42.31 -16.59 -12.43
CA ASP A 353 43.33 -16.02 -11.54
C ASP A 353 43.98 -14.76 -12.13
N GLN A 354 44.33 -14.78 -13.43
CA GLN A 354 44.87 -13.61 -14.13
C GLN A 354 43.88 -12.44 -14.17
N LEU A 355 42.60 -12.74 -14.40
CA LEU A 355 41.54 -11.73 -14.37
C LEU A 355 41.32 -11.17 -12.96
N ALA A 356 41.39 -12.03 -11.93
CA ALA A 356 41.29 -11.63 -10.53
C ALA A 356 42.44 -10.69 -10.14
N GLU A 357 43.66 -10.99 -10.58
CA GLU A 357 44.84 -10.15 -10.38
C GLU A 357 44.69 -8.78 -11.05
N ALA A 358 44.30 -8.75 -12.34
CA ALA A 358 44.14 -7.51 -13.10
C ALA A 358 43.05 -6.58 -12.55
N LEU A 359 42.07 -7.13 -11.82
CA LEU A 359 40.96 -6.39 -11.22
C LEU A 359 41.09 -6.23 -9.70
N GLU A 360 42.28 -6.52 -9.16
CA GLU A 360 42.64 -6.39 -7.74
C GLU A 360 41.61 -7.03 -6.80
N ASP A 361 41.06 -8.18 -7.22
CA ASP A 361 40.11 -8.98 -6.44
C ASP A 361 38.82 -8.23 -6.01
N LEU A 362 38.47 -7.11 -6.67
CA LEU A 362 37.34 -6.27 -6.28
C LEU A 362 36.00 -6.85 -6.78
N PRO A 363 35.06 -7.28 -5.89
CA PRO A 363 33.86 -8.02 -6.27
C PRO A 363 32.98 -7.37 -7.33
N LEU A 364 32.81 -6.04 -7.29
CA LEU A 364 32.00 -5.32 -8.27
C LEU A 364 32.62 -5.36 -9.67
N LEU A 365 33.95 -5.23 -9.76
CA LEU A 365 34.67 -5.31 -11.04
C LEU A 365 34.69 -6.75 -11.54
N LEU A 366 34.88 -7.72 -10.65
CA LEU A 366 34.83 -9.14 -11.00
C LEU A 366 33.45 -9.55 -11.52
N ASP A 367 32.34 -9.12 -10.91
CA ASP A 367 30.98 -9.46 -11.40
C ASP A 367 30.68 -8.86 -12.76
N GLN A 368 31.07 -7.60 -12.95
CA GLN A 368 30.88 -6.88 -14.20
C GLN A 368 31.74 -7.49 -15.32
N THR A 369 33.03 -7.70 -15.05
CA THR A 369 33.99 -8.15 -16.06
C THR A 369 33.91 -9.64 -16.33
N ALA A 370 33.76 -10.51 -15.32
CA ALA A 370 33.56 -11.95 -15.57
C ALA A 370 32.21 -12.21 -16.25
N GLY A 371 31.17 -11.46 -15.86
CA GLY A 371 29.89 -11.49 -16.56
C GLY A 371 30.01 -11.10 -18.04
N TRP A 372 30.77 -10.04 -18.33
CA TRP A 372 31.07 -9.58 -19.69
C TRP A 372 31.94 -10.57 -20.47
N LEU A 373 32.99 -11.12 -19.85
CA LEU A 373 33.87 -12.12 -20.46
C LEU A 373 33.12 -13.42 -20.72
N ASN A 374 32.16 -13.88 -19.93
CA ASN A 374 31.43 -15.11 -20.27
C ASN A 374 30.66 -15.02 -21.60
N ASP A 375 30.15 -13.83 -21.91
CA ASP A 375 29.21 -13.59 -23.01
C ASP A 375 29.92 -12.96 -24.25
N SER A 376 31.26 -12.95 -24.30
CA SER A 376 32.13 -12.33 -25.32
C SER A 376 33.05 -13.34 -26.00
N ASP A 377 33.52 -13.14 -27.24
CA ASP A 377 34.57 -13.99 -27.87
C ASP A 377 36.01 -13.55 -27.52
N LEU A 378 36.16 -12.46 -26.77
CA LEU A 378 37.46 -11.89 -26.40
C LEU A 378 38.15 -12.74 -25.32
N SER A 379 39.47 -12.91 -25.42
CA SER A 379 40.28 -13.61 -24.40
C SER A 379 40.60 -12.70 -23.20
N VAL A 380 40.91 -13.30 -22.04
CA VAL A 380 41.35 -12.56 -20.84
C VAL A 380 42.60 -11.73 -21.12
N GLN A 381 43.51 -12.26 -21.93
CA GLN A 381 44.78 -11.60 -22.25
C GLN A 381 44.60 -10.37 -23.15
N GLU A 382 43.69 -10.43 -24.14
CA GLU A 382 43.33 -9.27 -24.96
C GLU A 382 42.60 -8.19 -24.15
N TYR A 383 41.79 -8.59 -23.15
CA TYR A 383 41.11 -7.64 -22.26
C TYR A 383 42.11 -6.87 -21.38
N ILE A 384 43.08 -7.57 -20.78
CA ILE A 384 44.13 -6.94 -19.97
C ILE A 384 44.95 -5.96 -20.82
N GLY A 385 45.30 -6.32 -22.06
CA GLY A 385 46.00 -5.43 -22.99
C GLY A 385 45.22 -4.15 -23.36
N LEU A 386 43.88 -4.19 -23.32
CA LEU A 386 43.02 -3.01 -23.54
C LEU A 386 42.97 -2.07 -22.32
N LEU A 387 43.18 -2.59 -21.10
CA LEU A 387 43.25 -1.77 -19.88
C LEU A 387 44.55 -0.95 -19.79
N GLU A 388 45.63 -1.43 -20.42
CA GLU A 388 46.95 -0.81 -20.38
C GLU A 388 47.14 0.30 -21.45
N GLY A 389 46.25 0.39 -22.47
CA GLY A 389 46.34 1.37 -23.57
C GLY A 389 45.48 2.63 -23.38
N GLY A 390 46.01 3.66 -22.71
CA GLY A 390 45.30 4.91 -22.38
C GLY A 390 44.95 5.85 -23.55
N ILE A 391 43.97 6.75 -23.34
CA ILE A 391 43.59 7.87 -24.23
C ILE A 391 43.62 9.21 -23.46
N ASP A 392 44.02 10.28 -24.16
CA ASP A 392 44.26 11.68 -23.77
C ASP A 392 43.23 12.36 -22.84
N GLN A 393 43.73 13.17 -21.90
CA GLN A 393 43.05 13.68 -20.70
C GLN A 393 42.33 15.05 -20.84
N ASP A 394 42.15 15.61 -22.03
CA ASP A 394 41.79 17.04 -22.16
C ASP A 394 40.32 17.38 -22.49
N VAL A 395 39.37 16.44 -22.36
CA VAL A 395 37.95 16.75 -22.52
C VAL A 395 37.13 16.16 -21.38
N VAL A 396 36.22 16.98 -20.83
CA VAL A 396 35.15 16.67 -19.86
C VAL A 396 35.44 17.06 -18.40
N LYS A 397 35.07 18.31 -18.06
CA LYS A 397 34.50 18.65 -16.74
C LYS A 397 32.97 18.58 -16.87
N VAL A 398 32.28 17.75 -16.08
CA VAL A 398 31.01 18.01 -15.35
C VAL A 398 30.60 16.77 -14.52
N SER A 399 30.11 17.03 -13.29
CA SER A 399 29.54 16.18 -12.24
C SER A 399 30.53 15.53 -11.26
N VAL A 400 30.30 15.78 -9.96
CA VAL A 400 31.21 15.52 -8.82
C VAL A 400 31.02 14.10 -8.23
N ASP A 401 30.04 13.34 -8.71
CA ASP A 401 29.58 12.13 -8.01
C ASP A 401 30.14 10.78 -8.54
N PHE A 402 30.99 10.77 -9.58
CA PHE A 402 31.55 9.51 -10.11
C PHE A 402 33.00 9.67 -10.60
N PRO A 403 33.86 8.64 -10.45
CA PRO A 403 35.25 8.70 -10.91
C PRO A 403 35.36 8.89 -12.43
N LEU A 404 36.25 9.79 -12.87
CA LEU A 404 36.48 10.14 -14.28
C LEU A 404 36.83 8.90 -15.14
N ALA A 405 37.58 7.95 -14.57
CA ALA A 405 37.96 6.70 -15.22
C ALA A 405 36.75 5.85 -15.67
N PHE A 406 35.64 5.90 -14.93
CA PHE A 406 34.42 5.19 -15.28
C PHE A 406 33.71 5.84 -16.48
N GLN A 407 33.68 7.18 -16.54
CA GLN A 407 33.10 7.90 -17.68
C GLN A 407 33.87 7.63 -18.98
N THR A 408 35.21 7.66 -18.91
CA THR A 408 36.07 7.36 -20.06
C THR A 408 35.89 5.93 -20.55
N ALA A 409 35.83 4.95 -19.63
CA ALA A 409 35.56 3.55 -19.98
C ALA A 409 34.21 3.38 -20.68
N TRP A 410 33.15 4.03 -20.20
CA TRP A 410 31.83 3.96 -20.83
C TRP A 410 31.73 4.67 -22.18
N SER A 411 32.39 5.83 -22.34
CA SER A 411 32.46 6.50 -23.65
C SER A 411 33.22 5.65 -24.67
N ILE A 412 34.29 4.96 -24.26
CA ILE A 412 35.00 4.00 -25.12
C ILE A 412 34.12 2.80 -25.46
N LEU A 413 33.36 2.26 -24.51
CA LEU A 413 32.42 1.15 -24.76
C LEU A 413 31.28 1.55 -25.69
N LEU A 414 30.70 2.75 -25.51
CA LEU A 414 29.66 3.28 -26.40
C LEU A 414 30.18 3.55 -27.82
N ASN A 415 31.43 4.01 -27.96
CA ASN A 415 32.08 4.17 -29.25
C ASN A 415 32.35 2.81 -29.93
N LYS A 416 32.84 1.81 -29.18
CA LYS A 416 32.98 0.43 -29.71
C LYS A 416 31.64 -0.17 -30.11
N LEU A 417 30.58 0.04 -29.34
CA LEU A 417 29.21 -0.36 -29.68
C LEU A 417 28.75 0.25 -31.00
N ARG A 418 29.05 1.53 -31.21
CA ARG A 418 28.74 2.27 -32.45
C ARG A 418 29.49 1.70 -33.66
N GLU A 419 30.71 1.20 -33.47
CA GLU A 419 31.51 0.57 -34.53
C GLU A 419 31.10 -0.89 -34.79
N SER A 420 30.67 -1.64 -33.77
CA SER A 420 30.38 -3.07 -33.89
C SER A 420 28.94 -3.39 -34.32
N VAL A 421 27.93 -2.78 -33.68
CA VAL A 421 26.50 -3.04 -33.92
C VAL A 421 25.71 -1.75 -33.72
N PRO A 422 25.64 -0.89 -34.76
CA PRO A 422 24.96 0.40 -34.70
C PRO A 422 23.52 0.32 -34.18
N GLU A 423 22.80 -0.76 -34.50
CA GLU A 423 21.40 -0.99 -34.12
C GLU A 423 21.20 -1.07 -32.59
N SER A 424 22.24 -1.48 -31.84
CA SER A 424 22.23 -1.49 -30.38
C SER A 424 22.25 -0.08 -29.81
N VAL A 425 23.00 0.83 -30.44
CA VAL A 425 23.05 2.24 -30.05
C VAL A 425 21.70 2.90 -30.33
N ASP A 426 21.05 2.58 -31.45
CA ASP A 426 19.73 3.11 -31.79
C ASP A 426 18.65 2.63 -30.80
N LEU A 427 18.68 1.35 -30.41
CA LEU A 427 17.81 0.83 -29.34
C LEU A 427 18.04 1.55 -28.00
N LEU A 428 19.30 1.80 -27.65
CA LEU A 428 19.65 2.52 -26.43
C LEU A 428 19.17 3.97 -26.45
N ARG A 429 19.38 4.66 -27.58
CA ARG A 429 18.90 6.03 -27.84
C ARG A 429 17.39 6.11 -27.71
N LEU A 430 16.65 5.17 -28.30
CA LEU A 430 15.20 5.05 -28.16
C LEU A 430 14.78 4.87 -26.69
N CYS A 431 15.46 4.01 -25.94
CA CYS A 431 15.18 3.76 -24.51
C CYS A 431 15.34 5.02 -23.64
N THR A 432 16.13 6.02 -24.05
CA THR A 432 16.29 7.27 -23.27
C THR A 432 15.06 8.18 -23.27
N PHE A 433 14.10 7.96 -24.16
CA PHE A 433 12.81 8.69 -24.16
C PHE A 433 11.74 8.00 -23.30
N PHE A 434 12.05 6.84 -22.73
CA PHE A 434 11.27 6.25 -21.65
C PHE A 434 11.79 6.73 -20.29
N ALA A 435 11.03 6.41 -19.24
CA ALA A 435 11.46 6.68 -17.87
C ALA A 435 12.67 5.80 -17.51
N PRO A 436 13.66 6.32 -16.75
CA PRO A 436 14.78 5.52 -16.29
C PRO A 436 14.28 4.40 -15.36
N GLY A 437 14.97 3.27 -15.36
CA GLY A 437 14.52 2.05 -14.69
C GLY A 437 13.89 1.07 -15.68
N PHE A 438 12.77 0.46 -15.30
CA PHE A 438 12.13 -0.60 -16.09
C PHE A 438 11.31 -0.05 -17.26
N ILE A 439 11.61 -0.56 -18.46
CA ILE A 439 10.92 -0.29 -19.71
C ILE A 439 10.32 -1.62 -20.17
N PRO A 440 8.99 -1.80 -20.15
CA PRO A 440 8.37 -3.02 -20.63
C PRO A 440 8.70 -3.26 -22.11
N VAL A 441 9.28 -4.42 -22.44
CA VAL A 441 9.69 -4.80 -23.82
C VAL A 441 8.50 -4.74 -24.77
N ARG A 442 7.29 -5.02 -24.25
CA ARG A 442 6.04 -4.91 -24.98
C ARG A 442 5.85 -3.52 -25.62
N LEU A 443 6.17 -2.43 -24.91
CA LEU A 443 6.05 -1.07 -25.45
C LEU A 443 6.96 -0.83 -26.65
N LEU A 444 8.05 -1.61 -26.75
CA LEU A 444 9.00 -1.55 -27.86
C LEU A 444 8.59 -2.48 -29.02
N LYS A 445 8.08 -3.68 -28.72
CA LYS A 445 7.72 -4.69 -29.75
C LYS A 445 6.37 -4.46 -30.41
N GLU A 446 5.41 -3.86 -29.71
CA GLU A 446 4.07 -3.59 -30.27
C GLU A 446 3.99 -2.26 -31.04
N MET A 447 5.12 -1.68 -31.42
CA MET A 447 5.18 -0.42 -32.18
C MET A 447 4.59 -0.61 -33.60
N PRO A 448 3.81 0.37 -34.12
CA PRO A 448 3.33 0.34 -35.49
C PRO A 448 4.49 0.40 -36.49
N SER A 449 4.55 -0.52 -37.46
CA SER A 449 5.64 -0.60 -38.43
C SER A 449 5.59 0.42 -39.57
N GLY A 450 4.56 1.28 -39.60
CA GLY A 450 4.22 2.13 -40.77
C GLY A 450 5.06 3.40 -40.94
N ASP A 451 5.62 3.94 -39.86
CA ASP A 451 6.30 5.25 -39.83
C ASP A 451 7.64 5.22 -39.07
N LEU A 452 8.19 4.02 -38.85
CA LEU A 452 9.47 3.88 -38.16
C LEU A 452 10.63 4.23 -39.09
N PRO A 453 11.69 4.90 -38.58
CA PRO A 453 12.97 5.04 -39.28
C PRO A 453 13.46 3.67 -39.77
N GLU A 454 14.05 3.60 -40.96
CA GLU A 454 14.50 2.31 -41.55
C GLU A 454 15.39 1.51 -40.59
N GLN A 455 16.23 2.21 -39.80
CA GLN A 455 17.11 1.61 -38.79
C GLN A 455 16.32 0.89 -37.67
N ILE A 456 15.24 1.51 -37.19
CA ILE A 456 14.40 0.97 -36.10
C ILE A 456 13.43 -0.08 -36.67
N ALA A 457 12.88 0.16 -37.85
CA ALA A 457 12.00 -0.78 -38.53
C ALA A 457 12.70 -2.11 -38.81
N GLY A 458 13.96 -2.07 -39.27
CA GLY A 458 14.78 -3.27 -39.45
C GLY A 458 15.01 -4.01 -38.13
N LEU A 459 15.34 -3.29 -37.06
CA LEU A 459 15.57 -3.87 -35.73
C LEU A 459 14.33 -4.55 -35.13
N LEU A 460 13.15 -3.91 -35.24
CA LEU A 460 11.92 -4.41 -34.61
C LEU A 460 11.26 -5.54 -35.41
N ASN A 461 11.41 -5.55 -36.74
CA ASN A 461 10.81 -6.57 -37.60
C ASN A 461 11.66 -7.84 -37.75
N ASP A 462 12.95 -7.79 -37.41
CA ASP A 462 13.86 -8.94 -37.47
C ASP A 462 14.17 -9.48 -36.05
N PRO A 463 13.59 -10.64 -35.66
CA PRO A 463 13.84 -11.25 -34.36
C PRO A 463 15.33 -11.58 -34.11
N LEU A 464 16.10 -11.86 -35.16
CA LEU A 464 17.53 -12.16 -35.03
C LEU A 464 18.33 -10.88 -34.74
N LEU A 465 18.03 -9.78 -35.44
CA LEU A 465 18.65 -8.48 -35.16
C LEU A 465 18.25 -7.95 -33.78
N TRP A 466 16.99 -8.07 -33.38
CA TRP A 466 16.52 -7.71 -32.04
C TRP A 466 17.31 -8.46 -30.95
N ASN A 467 17.38 -9.79 -31.05
CA ASN A 467 18.10 -10.61 -30.09
C ASN A 467 19.60 -10.31 -30.11
N LYS A 468 20.19 -10.04 -31.28
CA LYS A 468 21.60 -9.63 -31.40
C LYS A 468 21.84 -8.29 -30.71
N ALA A 469 21.00 -7.28 -30.96
CA ALA A 469 21.13 -5.95 -30.37
C ALA A 469 20.97 -5.98 -28.84
N ILE A 470 19.96 -6.71 -28.34
CA ILE A 470 19.78 -6.91 -26.90
C ILE A 470 20.94 -7.71 -26.30
N SER A 471 21.40 -8.77 -26.97
CA SER A 471 22.55 -9.55 -26.53
C SER A 471 23.80 -8.68 -26.43
N GLN A 472 24.01 -7.77 -27.37
CA GLN A 472 25.10 -6.81 -27.34
C GLN A 472 24.93 -5.76 -26.24
N LEU A 473 23.76 -5.15 -26.08
CA LEU A 473 23.49 -4.21 -24.97
C LEU A 473 23.64 -4.86 -23.59
N ARG A 474 23.30 -6.14 -23.49
CA ARG A 474 23.53 -6.97 -22.31
C ARG A 474 25.01 -7.31 -22.15
N GLN A 475 25.71 -7.67 -23.23
CA GLN A 475 27.15 -7.94 -23.26
C GLN A 475 27.89 -6.73 -22.70
N TYR A 476 27.60 -5.52 -23.18
CA TYR A 476 28.18 -4.27 -22.67
C TYR A 476 27.58 -3.75 -21.36
N SER A 477 26.69 -4.50 -20.67
CA SER A 477 26.04 -4.14 -19.39
C SER A 477 25.30 -2.79 -19.36
N VAL A 478 24.88 -2.31 -20.53
CA VAL A 478 24.13 -1.04 -20.68
C VAL A 478 22.68 -1.20 -20.22
N VAL A 479 22.10 -2.39 -20.41
CA VAL A 479 20.71 -2.72 -20.11
C VAL A 479 20.63 -4.10 -19.44
N ARG A 480 19.76 -4.27 -18.43
CA ARG A 480 19.43 -5.59 -17.85
C ARG A 480 18.05 -6.04 -18.32
N LEU A 481 17.90 -7.31 -18.68
CA LEU A 481 16.59 -7.92 -18.95
C LEU A 481 16.09 -8.61 -17.69
N GLU A 482 14.91 -8.24 -17.22
CA GLU A 482 14.22 -8.91 -16.12
C GLU A 482 12.88 -9.46 -16.60
N SER A 483 12.62 -10.73 -16.33
CA SER A 483 11.31 -11.35 -16.50
C SER A 483 10.50 -11.14 -15.22
N HIS A 484 9.37 -10.44 -15.33
CA HIS A 484 8.44 -10.27 -14.22
C HIS A 484 7.35 -11.34 -14.27
N GLU A 485 7.28 -12.18 -13.23
CA GLU A 485 6.04 -12.85 -12.82
C GLU A 485 5.35 -11.91 -11.81
N THR A 486 4.22 -11.31 -12.20
CA THR A 486 3.40 -10.53 -11.27
C THR A 486 2.68 -11.47 -10.32
N LEU A 487 3.05 -11.45 -9.04
CA LEU A 487 2.25 -12.03 -7.95
C LEU A 487 1.04 -11.12 -7.70
N GLY A 488 -0.07 -11.42 -8.35
CA GLY A 488 -1.39 -10.81 -8.12
C GLY A 488 -2.46 -11.53 -8.93
N ASP A 489 -3.46 -12.08 -8.23
CA ASP A 489 -4.68 -12.80 -8.66
C ASP A 489 -4.66 -13.59 -9.98
N GLU A 490 -5.11 -14.85 -9.88
CA GLU A 490 -5.08 -15.93 -10.89
C GLU A 490 -5.78 -15.69 -12.25
N THR A 491 -5.98 -14.45 -12.73
CA THR A 491 -6.68 -14.20 -14.00
C THR A 491 -5.99 -13.30 -15.02
N ALA A 492 -4.74 -12.87 -14.81
CA ALA A 492 -3.95 -12.24 -15.88
C ALA A 492 -2.43 -12.47 -15.73
N ALA A 493 -1.99 -13.72 -15.89
CA ALA A 493 -0.58 -14.02 -16.11
C ALA A 493 -0.15 -13.54 -17.51
N SER A 494 0.31 -12.29 -17.62
CA SER A 494 1.20 -11.90 -18.72
C SER A 494 2.61 -11.77 -18.17
N SER A 495 3.43 -12.80 -18.41
CA SER A 495 4.88 -12.76 -18.22
C SER A 495 5.46 -11.66 -19.12
N GLY A 496 5.81 -10.52 -18.52
CA GLY A 496 6.39 -9.37 -19.23
C GLY A 496 7.91 -9.35 -19.05
N GLU A 497 8.65 -9.31 -20.16
CA GLU A 497 10.07 -8.93 -20.15
C GLU A 497 10.18 -7.42 -19.99
N SER A 498 11.08 -6.94 -19.13
CA SER A 498 11.38 -5.51 -18.96
C SER A 498 12.88 -5.26 -19.12
N LEU A 499 13.21 -4.16 -19.82
CA LEU A 499 14.57 -3.65 -19.95
C LEU A 499 14.81 -2.62 -18.86
N TYR A 500 15.77 -2.87 -17.98
CA TYR A 500 16.24 -1.91 -16.99
C TYR A 500 17.34 -1.04 -17.59
N LEU A 501 17.06 0.26 -17.73
CA LEU A 501 18.04 1.27 -18.14
C LEU A 501 18.49 2.09 -16.93
N HIS A 502 19.79 2.08 -16.64
CA HIS A 502 20.35 2.84 -15.53
C HIS A 502 20.30 4.35 -15.80
N ARG A 503 20.02 5.15 -14.76
CA ARG A 503 19.86 6.61 -14.85
C ARG A 503 21.10 7.34 -15.41
N MET A 504 22.30 6.81 -15.18
CA MET A 504 23.53 7.40 -15.72
C MET A 504 23.67 7.20 -17.23
N VAL A 505 23.37 6.00 -17.72
CA VAL A 505 23.37 5.69 -19.16
C VAL A 505 22.34 6.57 -19.87
N HIS A 506 21.16 6.71 -19.26
CA HIS A 506 20.11 7.60 -19.71
C HIS A 506 20.62 9.05 -19.91
N GLN A 507 21.37 9.59 -18.96
CA GLN A 507 21.93 10.95 -19.03
C GLN A 507 23.06 11.12 -20.06
N ILE A 508 24.00 10.17 -20.12
CA ILE A 508 25.15 10.23 -21.04
C ILE A 508 24.67 10.15 -22.49
N VAL A 509 23.83 9.16 -22.80
CA VAL A 509 23.32 8.95 -24.16
C VAL A 509 22.46 10.12 -24.61
N GLN A 510 21.66 10.71 -23.71
CA GLN A 510 20.84 11.88 -24.02
C GLN A 510 21.68 13.15 -24.31
N LYS A 511 22.84 13.30 -23.66
CA LYS A 511 23.74 14.45 -23.86
C LYS A 511 24.53 14.36 -25.16
N ASP A 512 24.95 13.14 -25.54
CA ASP A 512 25.78 12.89 -26.71
C ASP A 512 24.96 12.66 -28.01
N MET A 513 23.63 12.76 -27.93
CA MET A 513 22.71 12.56 -29.06
C MET A 513 22.56 13.84 -29.90
N PRO A 514 22.74 13.78 -31.23
CA PRO A 514 22.43 14.89 -32.13
C PRO A 514 20.95 15.31 -32.05
N ASP A 515 20.66 16.60 -32.24
CA ASP A 515 19.28 17.12 -32.17
C ASP A 515 18.34 16.53 -33.24
N ALA A 516 18.89 16.16 -34.42
CA ALA A 516 18.12 15.51 -35.48
C ALA A 516 17.64 14.12 -35.06
N ASP A 517 18.56 13.27 -34.58
CA ASP A 517 18.25 11.95 -34.01
C ASP A 517 17.25 12.09 -32.86
N ARG A 518 17.45 13.09 -31.99
CA ARG A 518 16.56 13.35 -30.85
C ARG A 518 15.11 13.58 -31.26
N ALA A 519 14.88 14.36 -32.31
CA ALA A 519 13.55 14.64 -32.84
C ALA A 519 12.89 13.40 -33.45
N GLU A 520 13.67 12.56 -34.12
CA GLU A 520 13.19 11.33 -34.74
C GLU A 520 12.82 10.25 -33.68
N PHE A 521 13.73 9.96 -32.75
CA PHE A 521 13.51 8.94 -31.73
C PHE A 521 12.39 9.29 -30.73
N ILE A 522 12.22 10.57 -30.39
CA ILE A 522 11.13 10.97 -29.48
C ILE A 522 9.76 10.78 -30.12
N ASP A 523 9.62 11.04 -31.42
CA ASP A 523 8.37 10.85 -32.14
C ASP A 523 8.01 9.36 -32.26
N VAL A 524 9.01 8.49 -32.45
CA VAL A 524 8.82 7.03 -32.39
C VAL A 524 8.28 6.60 -31.03
N VAL A 525 8.87 7.07 -29.92
CA VAL A 525 8.38 6.72 -28.58
C VAL A 525 6.98 7.27 -28.31
N ARG A 526 6.67 8.49 -28.77
CA ARG A 526 5.31 9.05 -28.67
C ARG A 526 4.28 8.16 -29.38
N GLN A 527 4.57 7.73 -30.60
CA GLN A 527 3.71 6.81 -31.35
C GLN A 527 3.59 5.45 -30.67
N ALA A 528 4.68 4.91 -30.13
CA ALA A 528 4.67 3.67 -29.38
C ALA A 528 3.74 3.72 -28.16
N LEU A 529 3.85 4.77 -27.35
CA LEU A 529 2.98 4.99 -26.19
C LEU A 529 1.51 5.17 -26.63
N ALA A 530 1.26 5.88 -27.73
CA ALA A 530 -0.08 6.08 -28.27
C ALA A 530 -0.70 4.79 -28.84
N ALA A 531 0.12 3.90 -29.40
CA ALA A 531 -0.31 2.58 -29.86
C ALA A 531 -0.59 1.62 -28.69
N ALA A 532 0.17 1.74 -27.60
CA ALA A 532 -0.02 0.97 -26.38
C ALA A 532 -1.27 1.39 -25.57
N ASP A 533 -1.86 2.56 -25.85
CA ASP A 533 -3.06 3.06 -25.20
C ASP A 533 -4.22 2.04 -25.29
N PRO A 534 -4.74 1.50 -24.17
CA PRO A 534 -5.88 0.60 -24.18
C PRO A 534 -7.21 1.27 -24.59
N ARG A 535 -7.29 2.61 -24.62
CA ARG A 535 -8.45 3.44 -25.00
C ARG A 535 -9.71 3.24 -24.16
N ARG A 536 -9.63 2.46 -23.07
CA ARG A 536 -10.74 2.13 -22.15
C ARG A 536 -10.36 2.38 -20.68
N PRO A 537 -10.22 3.64 -20.25
CA PRO A 537 -9.74 3.99 -18.90
C PRO A 537 -10.72 3.64 -17.77
N THR A 538 -11.99 3.36 -18.10
CA THR A 538 -13.02 2.93 -17.15
C THR A 538 -12.98 1.42 -16.85
N ASP A 539 -12.22 0.64 -17.63
CA ASP A 539 -12.08 -0.80 -17.42
C ASP A 539 -10.90 -1.07 -16.49
N THR A 540 -11.19 -1.45 -15.26
CA THR A 540 -10.19 -1.63 -14.20
C THR A 540 -9.17 -2.71 -14.52
N ARG A 541 -9.52 -3.70 -15.37
CA ARG A 541 -8.61 -4.75 -15.83
C ARG A 541 -7.46 -4.22 -16.69
N LEU A 542 -7.63 -3.02 -17.25
CA LEU A 542 -6.63 -2.36 -18.11
C LEU A 542 -5.80 -1.32 -17.36
N TRP A 543 -6.09 -1.06 -16.08
CA TRP A 543 -5.34 -0.12 -15.25
C TRP A 543 -3.86 -0.45 -15.11
N PRO A 544 -3.43 -1.72 -14.96
CA PRO A 544 -2.00 -2.04 -14.96
C PRO A 544 -1.27 -1.54 -16.21
N ARG A 545 -1.92 -1.55 -17.38
CA ARG A 545 -1.33 -1.02 -18.62
C ARG A 545 -1.18 0.51 -18.60
N TYR A 546 -2.15 1.23 -18.03
CA TYR A 546 -2.01 2.67 -17.83
C TYR A 546 -0.91 3.01 -16.82
N ALA A 547 -0.78 2.21 -15.75
CA ALA A 547 0.29 2.36 -14.75
C ALA A 547 1.68 2.11 -15.36
N GLU A 548 1.80 1.22 -16.34
CA GLU A 548 3.03 1.04 -17.14
C GLU A 548 3.33 2.26 -18.04
N ILE A 549 2.31 2.85 -18.68
CA ILE A 549 2.49 3.97 -19.62
C ILE A 549 2.76 5.32 -18.91
N ALA A 550 2.05 5.60 -17.82
CA ALA A 550 2.02 6.93 -17.18
C ALA A 550 3.41 7.50 -16.79
N PRO A 551 4.36 6.71 -16.25
CA PRO A 551 5.70 7.21 -15.92
C PRO A 551 6.48 7.73 -17.13
N HIS A 552 6.20 7.20 -18.33
CA HIS A 552 6.94 7.49 -19.56
C HIS A 552 6.49 8.78 -20.24
N LEU A 553 5.26 9.26 -19.99
CA LEU A 553 4.68 10.45 -20.64
C LEU A 553 5.58 11.69 -20.55
N LYS A 554 6.21 11.90 -19.37
CA LYS A 554 7.11 13.05 -19.16
C LYS A 554 8.38 12.97 -20.02
N TYR A 555 8.94 11.78 -20.18
CA TYR A 555 10.23 11.57 -20.85
C TYR A 555 10.10 11.58 -22.38
N ALA A 556 8.96 11.11 -22.89
CA ALA A 556 8.61 11.19 -24.29
C ALA A 556 8.06 12.58 -24.70
N ASP A 557 8.04 13.55 -23.77
CA ASP A 557 7.56 14.92 -23.97
C ASP A 557 6.22 14.98 -24.73
N VAL A 558 5.27 14.12 -24.35
CA VAL A 558 4.01 13.91 -25.10
C VAL A 558 3.15 15.16 -25.20
N LEU A 559 3.34 16.11 -24.28
CA LEU A 559 2.56 17.34 -24.21
C LEU A 559 2.91 18.33 -25.34
N GLN A 560 4.08 18.19 -25.97
CA GLN A 560 4.49 19.03 -27.10
C GLN A 560 4.08 18.45 -28.47
N SER A 561 3.38 17.30 -28.49
CA SER A 561 2.97 16.66 -29.74
C SER A 561 1.64 17.20 -30.29
N ARG A 562 1.59 17.37 -31.62
CA ARG A 562 0.36 17.69 -32.36
C ARG A 562 -0.39 16.44 -32.86
N ASP A 563 0.13 15.24 -32.60
CA ASP A 563 -0.52 13.99 -33.02
C ASP A 563 -1.82 13.75 -32.22
N PRO A 564 -2.97 13.62 -32.89
CA PRO A 564 -4.26 13.33 -32.23
C PRO A 564 -4.26 12.05 -31.39
N ASN A 565 -3.48 11.02 -31.74
CA ASN A 565 -3.39 9.78 -30.98
C ASN A 565 -2.66 9.98 -29.65
N VAL A 566 -1.54 10.71 -29.67
CA VAL A 566 -0.77 11.08 -28.46
C VAL A 566 -1.60 11.97 -27.55
N GLN A 567 -2.34 12.93 -28.12
CA GLN A 567 -3.27 13.76 -27.35
C GLN A 567 -4.38 12.90 -26.70
N SER A 568 -4.93 11.93 -27.44
CA SER A 568 -5.95 11.01 -26.89
C SER A 568 -5.39 10.15 -25.75
N LEU A 569 -4.14 9.72 -25.84
CA LEU A 569 -3.46 9.00 -24.75
C LEU A 569 -3.39 9.86 -23.48
N VAL A 570 -2.99 11.13 -23.59
CA VAL A 570 -2.92 12.06 -22.43
C VAL A 570 -4.30 12.20 -21.77
N LEU A 571 -5.35 12.36 -22.57
CA LEU A 571 -6.73 12.44 -22.05
C LEU A 571 -7.17 11.11 -21.39
N ASN A 572 -6.82 9.96 -21.96
CA ASN A 572 -7.11 8.66 -21.35
C ASN A 572 -6.32 8.41 -20.06
N CYS A 573 -5.07 8.88 -19.96
CA CYS A 573 -4.29 8.83 -18.73
C CYS A 573 -4.90 9.72 -17.63
N LEU A 574 -5.39 10.92 -17.97
CA LEU A 574 -6.12 11.76 -17.01
C LEU A 574 -7.40 11.08 -16.50
N ARG A 575 -8.15 10.43 -17.40
CA ARG A 575 -9.33 9.63 -17.02
C ARG A 575 -8.97 8.45 -16.13
N TYR A 576 -7.90 7.73 -16.46
CA TYR A 576 -7.37 6.65 -15.63
C TYR A 576 -7.02 7.16 -14.23
N MET A 577 -6.28 8.27 -14.12
CA MET A 577 -5.90 8.87 -12.83
C MET A 577 -7.12 9.29 -12.01
N TYR A 578 -8.16 9.82 -12.66
CA TYR A 578 -9.44 10.12 -12.01
C TYR A 578 -10.13 8.87 -11.45
N PHE A 579 -10.26 7.80 -12.23
CA PHE A 579 -10.97 6.58 -11.77
C PHE A 579 -10.15 5.72 -10.80
N SER A 580 -8.82 5.71 -10.92
CA SER A 580 -7.92 4.98 -10.01
C SER A 580 -7.71 5.70 -8.67
N GLY A 581 -7.99 7.00 -8.60
CA GLY A 581 -7.81 7.82 -7.39
C GLY A 581 -6.48 8.56 -7.32
N GLU A 582 -5.68 8.58 -8.38
CA GLU A 582 -4.40 9.28 -8.46
C GLU A 582 -4.57 10.78 -8.74
N TYR A 583 -5.36 11.49 -7.92
CA TYR A 583 -5.77 12.88 -8.18
C TYR A 583 -4.59 13.86 -8.23
N VAL A 584 -3.58 13.69 -7.37
CA VAL A 584 -2.39 14.55 -7.36
C VAL A 584 -1.57 14.41 -8.65
N ALA A 585 -1.41 13.19 -9.15
CA ALA A 585 -0.71 12.94 -10.40
C ALA A 585 -1.51 13.50 -11.59
N GLY A 586 -2.83 13.29 -11.58
CA GLY A 586 -3.75 13.83 -12.58
C GLY A 586 -3.77 15.35 -12.63
N SER A 587 -3.77 16.03 -11.48
CA SER A 587 -3.75 17.49 -11.40
C SER A 587 -2.46 18.07 -12.01
N LYS A 588 -1.30 17.48 -11.66
CA LYS A 588 -0.01 17.88 -12.24
C LYS A 588 0.07 17.63 -13.74
N LEU A 589 -0.47 16.51 -14.23
CA LEU A 589 -0.51 16.22 -15.67
C LEU A 589 -1.43 17.20 -16.40
N GLY A 590 -2.63 17.46 -15.86
CA GLY A 590 -3.62 18.34 -16.44
C GLY A 590 -3.16 19.80 -16.50
N GLU A 591 -2.52 20.30 -15.44
CA GLU A 591 -1.94 21.65 -15.39
C GLU A 591 -0.88 21.85 -16.48
N ARG A 592 0.10 20.93 -16.55
CA ARG A 592 1.16 20.97 -17.57
C ARG A 592 0.61 20.81 -18.99
N ALA A 593 -0.39 19.96 -19.17
CA ALA A 593 -1.05 19.78 -20.46
C ALA A 593 -1.80 21.06 -20.88
N MET A 594 -2.46 21.75 -19.94
CA MET A 594 -3.20 22.97 -20.22
C MET A 594 -2.26 24.09 -20.67
N GLU A 595 -1.14 24.28 -19.97
CA GLU A 595 -0.10 25.24 -20.33
C GLU A 595 0.49 24.94 -21.72
N ALA A 596 0.90 23.69 -21.96
CA ALA A 596 1.53 23.29 -23.21
C ALA A 596 0.55 23.39 -24.41
N TRP A 597 -0.68 22.88 -24.27
CA TRP A 597 -1.60 22.79 -25.40
C TRP A 597 -2.21 24.14 -25.77
N ARG A 598 -2.44 25.05 -24.81
CA ARG A 598 -2.86 26.43 -25.14
C ARG A 598 -1.81 27.13 -26.00
N SER A 599 -0.52 26.99 -25.65
CA SER A 599 0.58 27.53 -26.46
C SER A 599 0.71 26.84 -27.82
N LEU A 600 0.47 25.52 -27.89
CA LEU A 600 0.73 24.72 -29.09
C LEU A 600 -0.41 24.75 -30.12
N LEU A 601 -1.66 24.73 -29.64
CA LEU A 601 -2.89 24.56 -30.43
C LEU A 601 -3.74 25.83 -30.48
N GLY A 602 -3.59 26.73 -29.50
CA GLY A 602 -4.44 27.91 -29.31
C GLY A 602 -5.67 27.65 -28.44
N ASP A 603 -6.21 28.70 -27.82
CA ASP A 603 -7.24 28.61 -26.77
C ASP A 603 -8.60 28.07 -27.28
N SER A 604 -8.95 28.31 -28.55
CA SER A 604 -10.23 27.88 -29.13
C SER A 604 -10.21 26.45 -29.72
N HIS A 605 -9.09 25.73 -29.62
CA HIS A 605 -8.98 24.41 -30.24
C HIS A 605 -9.86 23.36 -29.50
N PRO A 606 -10.62 22.48 -30.20
CA PRO A 606 -11.52 21.51 -29.55
C PRO A 606 -10.88 20.64 -28.46
N ARG A 607 -9.60 20.27 -28.64
CA ARG A 607 -8.83 19.51 -27.63
C ARG A 607 -8.65 20.25 -26.30
N ILE A 608 -8.65 21.57 -26.29
CA ILE A 608 -8.58 22.37 -25.05
C ILE A 608 -9.85 22.15 -24.23
N TRP A 609 -11.02 22.06 -24.87
CA TRP A 609 -12.27 21.76 -24.17
C TRP A 609 -12.29 20.34 -23.61
N GLU A 610 -11.88 19.35 -24.40
CA GLU A 610 -11.77 17.96 -23.91
C GLU A 610 -10.80 17.85 -22.72
N LEU A 611 -9.63 18.49 -22.82
CA LEU A 611 -8.66 18.55 -21.74
C LEU A 611 -9.22 19.26 -20.51
N THR A 612 -9.84 20.43 -20.68
CA THR A 612 -10.42 21.21 -19.60
C THR A 612 -11.42 20.38 -18.82
N PHE A 613 -12.33 19.67 -19.50
CA PHE A 613 -13.30 18.81 -18.84
C PHE A 613 -12.63 17.73 -17.98
N HIS A 614 -11.62 17.04 -18.51
CA HIS A 614 -10.95 15.95 -17.79
C HIS A 614 -10.11 16.46 -16.62
N TYR A 615 -9.44 17.60 -16.81
CA TYR A 615 -8.67 18.26 -15.77
C TYR A 615 -9.56 18.77 -14.64
N VAL A 616 -10.68 19.43 -14.99
CA VAL A 616 -11.66 19.94 -14.01
C VAL A 616 -12.23 18.81 -13.15
N ASN A 617 -12.53 17.64 -13.71
CA ASN A 617 -12.99 16.50 -12.91
C ASN A 617 -11.96 16.04 -11.86
N VAL A 618 -10.66 16.09 -12.20
CA VAL A 618 -9.59 15.74 -11.26
C VAL A 618 -9.47 16.81 -10.16
N LEU A 619 -9.52 18.09 -10.53
CA LEU A 619 -9.49 19.21 -9.58
C LEU A 619 -10.70 19.16 -8.62
N ARG A 620 -11.89 18.87 -9.15
CA ARG A 620 -13.13 18.75 -8.37
C ARG A 620 -13.05 17.59 -7.38
N ALA A 621 -12.50 16.45 -7.79
CA ALA A 621 -12.26 15.33 -6.88
C ALA A 621 -11.31 15.74 -5.73
N GLY A 622 -10.30 16.55 -6.02
CA GLY A 622 -9.37 17.11 -5.03
C GLY A 622 -9.92 18.23 -4.15
N GLY A 623 -11.15 18.72 -4.37
CA GLY A 623 -11.78 19.77 -3.56
C GLY A 623 -11.56 21.21 -4.03
N GLU A 624 -10.98 21.45 -5.22
CA GLU A 624 -10.73 22.80 -5.75
C GLU A 624 -11.99 23.46 -6.37
N TYR A 625 -13.12 23.45 -5.66
CA TYR A 625 -14.45 23.78 -6.23
C TYR A 625 -14.58 25.21 -6.78
N THR A 626 -13.95 26.21 -6.14
CA THR A 626 -13.98 27.60 -6.64
C THR A 626 -13.23 27.74 -7.96
N ARG A 627 -12.13 27.01 -8.12
CA ARG A 627 -11.33 27.03 -9.35
C ARG A 627 -12.07 26.32 -10.47
N THR A 628 -12.69 25.18 -10.19
CA THR A 628 -13.45 24.43 -11.19
C THR A 628 -14.71 25.17 -11.61
N GLU A 629 -15.42 25.81 -10.69
CA GLU A 629 -16.59 26.65 -11.00
C GLU A 629 -16.24 27.76 -11.99
N ALA A 630 -15.12 28.46 -11.79
CA ALA A 630 -14.69 29.52 -12.70
C ALA A 630 -14.35 28.99 -14.11
N LEU A 631 -13.70 27.83 -14.19
CA LEU A 631 -13.35 27.18 -15.46
C LEU A 631 -14.61 26.68 -16.21
N ASP A 632 -15.49 25.96 -15.52
CA ASP A 632 -16.71 25.41 -16.13
C ASP A 632 -17.70 26.52 -16.50
N ARG A 633 -17.81 27.60 -15.69
CA ARG A 633 -18.66 28.76 -16.04
C ARG A 633 -18.17 29.46 -17.30
N ALA A 634 -16.88 29.75 -17.41
CA ALA A 634 -16.31 30.35 -18.61
C ALA A 634 -16.53 29.47 -19.85
N ALA A 635 -16.37 28.15 -19.71
CA ALA A 635 -16.64 27.21 -20.80
C ALA A 635 -18.13 27.17 -21.21
N VAL A 636 -19.05 27.18 -20.23
CA VAL A 636 -20.50 27.23 -20.47
C VAL A 636 -20.88 28.48 -21.25
N GLU A 637 -20.40 29.65 -20.85
CA GLU A 637 -20.68 30.93 -21.49
C GLU A 637 -20.17 30.95 -22.94
N GLN A 638 -18.89 30.62 -23.15
CA GLN A 638 -18.28 30.64 -24.47
C GLN A 638 -18.92 29.61 -25.44
N LEU A 639 -19.10 28.35 -25.00
CA LEU A 639 -19.69 27.31 -25.87
C LEU A 639 -21.15 27.61 -26.20
N ARG A 640 -21.89 28.28 -25.31
CA ARG A 640 -23.26 28.70 -25.59
C ARG A 640 -23.32 29.70 -26.75
N GLU A 641 -22.41 30.67 -26.75
CA GLU A 641 -22.34 31.70 -27.80
C GLU A 641 -21.87 31.12 -29.13
N GLU A 642 -20.85 30.25 -29.12
CA GLU A 642 -20.25 29.69 -30.33
C GLU A 642 -21.08 28.58 -30.98
N ARG A 643 -21.73 27.72 -30.18
CA ARG A 643 -22.33 26.46 -30.66
C ARG A 643 -23.81 26.29 -30.30
N GLY A 644 -24.35 27.16 -29.46
CA GLY A 644 -25.74 27.15 -29.04
C GLY A 644 -26.00 26.28 -27.80
N ALA A 645 -27.18 26.48 -27.20
CA ALA A 645 -27.55 25.91 -25.90
C ALA A 645 -27.83 24.39 -25.89
N GLN A 646 -27.93 23.76 -27.06
CA GLN A 646 -28.22 22.32 -27.20
C GLN A 646 -26.99 21.51 -27.67
N ASP A 647 -25.81 22.13 -27.71
CA ASP A 647 -24.56 21.44 -28.04
C ASP A 647 -24.13 20.47 -26.93
N LEU A 648 -23.62 19.29 -27.30
CA LEU A 648 -23.27 18.24 -26.34
C LEU A 648 -22.04 18.59 -25.47
N GLU A 649 -21.11 19.42 -25.96
CA GLU A 649 -20.01 19.91 -25.13
C GLU A 649 -20.51 20.98 -24.17
N HIS A 650 -21.36 21.90 -24.62
CA HIS A 650 -22.01 22.88 -23.74
C HIS A 650 -22.77 22.20 -22.58
N LEU A 651 -23.60 21.20 -22.87
CA LEU A 651 -24.33 20.43 -21.85
C LEU A 651 -23.39 19.69 -20.88
N ARG A 652 -22.23 19.24 -21.37
CA ARG A 652 -21.24 18.53 -20.56
C ARG A 652 -20.59 19.47 -19.55
N PHE A 653 -20.23 20.68 -19.96
CA PHE A 653 -19.71 21.72 -19.05
C PHE A 653 -20.78 22.25 -18.09
N ALA A 654 -22.03 22.40 -18.54
CA ALA A 654 -23.12 22.78 -17.64
C ALA A 654 -23.39 21.72 -16.55
N SER A 655 -23.26 20.44 -16.90
CA SER A 655 -23.34 19.35 -15.91
C SER A 655 -22.17 19.37 -14.91
N GLY A 656 -20.98 19.77 -15.38
CA GLY A 656 -19.80 20.00 -14.54
C GLY A 656 -19.98 21.18 -13.59
N LEU A 657 -20.45 22.32 -14.10
CA LEU A 657 -20.79 23.50 -13.30
C LEU A 657 -21.82 23.18 -12.22
N ALA A 658 -22.84 22.37 -12.53
CA ALA A 658 -23.79 21.92 -11.52
C ALA A 658 -23.11 21.13 -10.39
N ALA A 659 -22.09 20.32 -10.70
CA ALA A 659 -21.31 19.61 -9.68
C ALA A 659 -20.42 20.54 -8.85
N ASP A 660 -19.85 21.58 -9.47
CA ASP A 660 -19.07 22.60 -8.74
C ASP A 660 -19.95 23.42 -7.79
N LEU A 661 -21.15 23.79 -8.24
CA LEU A 661 -22.12 24.49 -7.40
C LEU A 661 -22.54 23.64 -6.19
N ARG A 662 -22.64 22.31 -6.33
CA ARG A 662 -22.83 21.42 -5.17
C ARG A 662 -21.61 21.42 -4.25
N GLY A 663 -20.39 21.35 -4.79
CA GLY A 663 -19.16 21.46 -4.00
C GLY A 663 -19.04 22.77 -3.22
N LEU A 664 -19.66 23.85 -3.72
CA LEU A 664 -19.71 25.17 -3.07
C LEU A 664 -20.92 25.40 -2.17
N GLY A 665 -21.80 24.42 -1.99
CA GLY A 665 -23.01 24.54 -1.16
C GLY A 665 -24.19 25.28 -1.81
N ARG A 666 -24.11 25.62 -3.10
CA ARG A 666 -25.18 26.31 -3.86
C ARG A 666 -26.15 25.29 -4.49
N TYR A 667 -26.86 24.56 -3.64
CA TYR A 667 -27.61 23.37 -4.06
C TYR A 667 -28.84 23.65 -4.94
N ASP A 668 -29.57 24.75 -4.70
CA ASP A 668 -30.74 25.12 -5.52
C ASP A 668 -30.34 25.43 -6.96
N GLU A 669 -29.31 26.25 -7.16
CA GLU A 669 -28.78 26.57 -8.49
C GLU A 669 -28.24 25.31 -9.20
N ALA A 670 -27.59 24.42 -8.44
CA ALA A 670 -27.15 23.13 -8.97
C ALA A 670 -28.33 22.24 -9.41
N LEU A 671 -29.45 22.25 -8.67
CA LEU A 671 -30.65 21.49 -9.01
C LEU A 671 -31.32 22.05 -10.27
N GLU A 672 -31.44 23.37 -10.39
CA GLU A 672 -32.00 24.02 -11.59
C GLU A 672 -31.20 23.64 -12.84
N LEU A 673 -29.87 23.76 -12.77
CA LEU A 673 -28.99 23.42 -13.89
C LEU A 673 -29.00 21.90 -14.19
N SER A 674 -29.05 21.05 -13.16
CA SER A 674 -29.14 19.59 -13.34
C SER A 674 -30.46 19.17 -13.97
N ARG A 675 -31.58 19.80 -13.62
CA ARG A 675 -32.90 19.51 -14.24
C ARG A 675 -32.92 19.93 -15.69
N TRP A 676 -32.38 21.10 -16.01
CA TRP A 676 -32.29 21.56 -17.39
C TRP A 676 -31.41 20.62 -18.25
N THR A 677 -30.21 20.27 -17.78
CA THR A 677 -29.32 19.33 -18.49
C THR A 677 -29.93 17.93 -18.63
N GLN A 678 -30.66 17.45 -17.61
CA GLN A 678 -31.39 16.18 -17.69
C GLN A 678 -32.40 16.16 -18.86
N VAL A 679 -33.22 17.21 -18.99
CA VAL A 679 -34.21 17.32 -20.07
C VAL A 679 -33.52 17.37 -21.42
N ALA A 680 -32.48 18.21 -21.56
CA ALA A 680 -31.75 18.35 -22.82
C ALA A 680 -31.08 17.03 -23.25
N TYR A 681 -30.41 16.31 -22.35
CA TYR A 681 -29.80 15.01 -22.69
C TYR A 681 -30.85 13.95 -23.02
N HIS A 682 -31.99 13.94 -22.33
CA HIS A 682 -33.08 13.03 -22.63
C HIS A 682 -33.63 13.25 -24.05
N GLU A 683 -33.89 14.50 -24.42
CA GLU A 683 -34.42 14.85 -25.75
C GLU A 683 -33.43 14.54 -26.88
N LEU A 684 -32.12 14.75 -26.65
CA LEU A 684 -31.09 14.56 -27.68
C LEU A 684 -30.60 13.12 -27.83
N LEU A 685 -30.45 12.38 -26.73
CA LEU A 685 -29.79 11.06 -26.71
C LEU A 685 -30.73 9.91 -26.33
N GLY A 686 -31.89 10.21 -25.76
CA GLY A 686 -32.84 9.22 -25.25
C GLY A 686 -32.51 8.70 -23.85
N GLU A 687 -33.47 7.98 -23.24
CA GLU A 687 -33.40 7.56 -21.83
C GLU A 687 -32.31 6.54 -21.49
N GLN A 688 -31.89 5.75 -22.47
CA GLN A 688 -30.95 4.63 -22.25
C GLN A 688 -29.49 5.04 -22.48
N ASP A 689 -29.22 6.29 -22.89
CA ASP A 689 -27.86 6.77 -23.07
C ASP A 689 -27.15 7.00 -21.72
N SER A 690 -25.88 6.62 -21.65
CA SER A 690 -25.07 6.76 -20.44
C SER A 690 -24.97 8.20 -19.91
N ARG A 691 -24.95 9.21 -20.80
CA ARG A 691 -24.87 10.63 -20.42
C ARG A 691 -26.21 11.12 -19.90
N ALA A 692 -27.32 10.69 -20.50
CA ALA A 692 -28.66 10.98 -19.98
C ALA A 692 -28.86 10.38 -18.58
N LEU A 693 -28.40 9.15 -18.36
CA LEU A 693 -28.41 8.52 -17.03
C LEU A 693 -27.53 9.28 -16.02
N ASN A 694 -26.38 9.80 -16.44
CA ASN A 694 -25.54 10.65 -15.59
C ASN A 694 -26.22 11.97 -15.21
N ALA A 695 -26.91 12.63 -16.14
CA ALA A 695 -27.64 13.85 -15.84
C ALA A 695 -28.80 13.60 -14.86
N ARG A 696 -29.51 12.46 -14.99
CA ARG A 696 -30.54 12.04 -14.01
C ARG A 696 -29.94 11.79 -12.63
N ASN A 697 -28.78 11.11 -12.56
CA ASN A 697 -28.05 10.90 -11.31
C ASN A 697 -27.65 12.23 -10.65
N ASN A 698 -27.23 13.23 -11.43
CA ASN A 698 -26.88 14.55 -10.90
C ASN A 698 -28.09 15.25 -10.24
N VAL A 699 -29.30 15.09 -10.79
CA VAL A 699 -30.53 15.59 -10.16
C VAL A 699 -30.78 14.90 -8.82
N ALA A 700 -30.60 13.58 -8.73
CA ALA A 700 -30.74 12.85 -7.47
C ALA A 700 -29.73 13.31 -6.41
N VAL A 701 -28.46 13.55 -6.80
CA VAL A 701 -27.43 14.09 -5.90
C VAL A 701 -27.82 15.49 -5.39
N SER A 702 -28.27 16.39 -6.27
CA SER A 702 -28.75 17.72 -5.84
C SER A 702 -29.95 17.62 -4.88
N LEU A 703 -30.93 16.76 -5.17
CA LEU A 703 -32.10 16.54 -4.31
C LEU A 703 -31.70 15.98 -2.93
N ARG A 704 -30.74 15.06 -2.89
CA ARG A 704 -30.19 14.52 -1.63
C ARG A 704 -29.55 15.63 -0.79
N LEU A 705 -28.74 16.50 -1.39
CA LEU A 705 -28.09 17.61 -0.69
C LEU A 705 -29.07 18.70 -0.23
N LEU A 706 -30.25 18.79 -0.84
CA LEU A 706 -31.38 19.63 -0.41
C LEU A 706 -32.28 18.94 0.64
N GLY A 707 -31.97 17.71 1.05
CA GLY A 707 -32.75 16.97 2.03
C GLY A 707 -34.02 16.29 1.48
N ALA A 708 -34.24 16.33 0.16
CA ALA A 708 -35.36 15.65 -0.52
C ALA A 708 -35.04 14.17 -0.77
N TYR A 709 -34.81 13.41 0.32
CA TYR A 709 -34.27 12.05 0.26
C TYR A 709 -35.18 11.04 -0.46
N GLN A 710 -36.50 11.21 -0.38
CA GLN A 710 -37.44 10.31 -1.07
C GLN A 710 -37.37 10.48 -2.59
N ASP A 711 -37.31 11.72 -3.08
CA ASP A 711 -37.20 12.01 -4.52
C ASP A 711 -35.84 11.53 -5.06
N ALA A 712 -34.76 11.72 -4.28
CA ALA A 712 -33.44 11.18 -4.61
C ALA A 712 -33.45 9.64 -4.72
N LEU A 713 -34.03 8.95 -3.72
CA LEU A 713 -34.16 7.49 -3.69
C LEU A 713 -34.87 6.95 -4.95
N ASP A 714 -35.98 7.59 -5.34
CA ASP A 714 -36.78 7.14 -6.46
C ASP A 714 -36.05 7.29 -7.80
N ILE A 715 -35.30 8.38 -7.99
CA ILE A 715 -34.46 8.57 -9.18
C ILE A 715 -33.27 7.62 -9.18
N ASP A 716 -32.55 7.49 -8.07
CA ASP A 716 -31.34 6.65 -8.01
C ASP A 716 -31.63 5.17 -8.16
N ARG A 717 -32.79 4.70 -7.67
CA ARG A 717 -33.26 3.33 -7.96
C ARG A 717 -33.44 3.11 -9.47
N GLN A 718 -34.12 4.03 -10.16
CA GLN A 718 -34.36 3.92 -11.60
C GLN A 718 -33.05 3.98 -12.40
N VAL A 719 -32.15 4.89 -12.04
CA VAL A 719 -30.83 5.02 -12.68
C VAL A 719 -29.99 3.76 -12.46
N MET A 720 -29.96 3.22 -11.24
CA MET A 720 -29.25 1.99 -10.92
C MET A 720 -29.77 0.81 -11.77
N GLU A 721 -31.08 0.64 -11.87
CA GLU A 721 -31.71 -0.42 -12.66
C GLU A 721 -31.41 -0.26 -14.16
N ALA A 722 -31.51 0.96 -14.70
CA ALA A 722 -31.15 1.25 -16.08
C ALA A 722 -29.65 0.98 -16.37
N ARG A 723 -28.75 1.43 -15.49
CA ARG A 723 -27.30 1.15 -15.61
C ARG A 723 -26.99 -0.34 -15.52
N ARG A 724 -27.70 -1.12 -14.70
CA ARG A 724 -27.56 -2.59 -14.66
C ARG A 724 -27.92 -3.25 -16.00
N LEU A 725 -28.93 -2.74 -16.72
CA LEU A 725 -29.31 -3.26 -18.03
C LEU A 725 -28.29 -2.88 -19.12
N VAL A 726 -27.92 -1.60 -19.17
CA VAL A 726 -27.06 -1.01 -20.22
C VAL A 726 -25.58 -1.35 -20.02
N LEU A 727 -25.05 -1.13 -18.80
CA LEU A 727 -23.62 -1.24 -18.48
C LEU A 727 -23.24 -2.55 -17.77
N LYS A 728 -24.23 -3.35 -17.34
CA LYS A 728 -24.08 -4.56 -16.51
C LYS A 728 -23.77 -4.27 -15.04
N GLY A 729 -23.97 -5.29 -14.20
CA GLY A 729 -23.97 -5.16 -12.74
C GLY A 729 -22.62 -4.78 -12.11
N ARG A 730 -21.51 -5.19 -12.73
CA ARG A 730 -20.14 -4.95 -12.23
C ARG A 730 -19.43 -3.74 -12.86
N HIS A 731 -20.14 -2.93 -13.64
CA HIS A 731 -19.55 -1.71 -14.18
C HIS A 731 -19.37 -0.65 -13.07
N PRO A 732 -18.24 0.10 -13.02
CA PRO A 732 -17.97 1.04 -11.93
C PRO A 732 -19.11 2.03 -11.64
N TRP A 733 -19.74 2.57 -12.69
CA TRP A 733 -20.88 3.49 -12.56
C TRP A 733 -22.16 2.83 -12.02
N THR A 734 -22.36 1.54 -12.29
CA THR A 734 -23.47 0.77 -11.72
C THR A 734 -23.23 0.50 -10.24
N LEU A 735 -21.97 0.30 -9.84
CA LEU A 735 -21.59 0.12 -8.44
C LEU A 735 -21.73 1.44 -7.66
N ASP A 736 -21.34 2.58 -8.22
CA ASP A 736 -21.53 3.89 -7.57
C ASP A 736 -23.02 4.26 -7.39
N SER A 737 -23.89 3.89 -8.35
CA SER A 737 -25.35 4.00 -8.15
C SER A 737 -25.87 3.14 -7.02
N GLN A 738 -25.29 1.96 -6.77
CA GLN A 738 -25.70 1.12 -5.64
C GLN A 738 -25.32 1.75 -4.31
N ILE A 739 -24.15 2.40 -4.25
CA ILE A 739 -23.73 3.18 -3.07
C ILE A 739 -24.73 4.32 -2.82
N SER A 740 -25.07 5.08 -3.87
CA SER A 740 -25.99 6.22 -3.76
C SER A 740 -27.40 5.79 -3.33
N TYR A 741 -27.93 4.71 -3.92
CA TYR A 741 -29.20 4.10 -3.50
C TYR A 741 -29.19 3.65 -2.03
N SER A 742 -28.09 3.05 -1.55
CA SER A 742 -27.96 2.67 -0.14
C SER A 742 -27.88 3.88 0.79
N ILE A 743 -27.17 4.94 0.38
CA ILE A 743 -27.12 6.21 1.13
C ILE A 743 -28.54 6.76 1.30
N ASP A 744 -29.36 6.79 0.26
CA ASP A 744 -30.73 7.31 0.34
C ASP A 744 -31.62 6.48 1.27
N LEU A 745 -31.53 5.15 1.20
CA LEU A 745 -32.22 4.26 2.15
C LEU A 745 -31.83 4.54 3.60
N ARG A 746 -30.53 4.74 3.84
CA ARG A 746 -29.99 5.05 5.17
C ARG A 746 -30.48 6.42 5.66
N LEU A 747 -30.46 7.43 4.80
CA LEU A 747 -30.92 8.78 5.13
C LEU A 747 -32.41 8.83 5.44
N LEU A 748 -33.23 7.95 4.85
CA LEU A 748 -34.66 7.77 5.17
C LEU A 748 -34.92 6.91 6.41
N GLY A 749 -33.89 6.35 7.05
CA GLY A 749 -34.02 5.50 8.23
C GLY A 749 -34.23 4.01 7.98
N ARG A 750 -34.11 3.54 6.73
CA ARG A 750 -34.25 2.12 6.35
C ARG A 750 -32.92 1.38 6.51
N TYR A 751 -32.39 1.36 7.73
CA TYR A 751 -31.01 0.95 8.03
C TYR A 751 -30.69 -0.49 7.65
N THR A 752 -31.56 -1.45 7.96
CA THR A 752 -31.34 -2.87 7.67
C THR A 752 -31.28 -3.15 6.16
N GLU A 753 -32.13 -2.46 5.38
CA GLU A 753 -32.11 -2.57 3.92
C GLU A 753 -30.85 -1.95 3.33
N ALA A 754 -30.47 -0.77 3.83
CA ALA A 754 -29.25 -0.07 3.43
C ALA A 754 -27.99 -0.91 3.71
N GLU A 755 -27.88 -1.52 4.90
CA GLU A 755 -26.76 -2.38 5.30
C GLU A 755 -26.64 -3.62 4.40
N SER A 756 -27.77 -4.27 4.09
CA SER A 756 -27.81 -5.46 3.24
C SER A 756 -27.26 -5.17 1.84
N ILE A 757 -27.76 -4.09 1.21
CA ILE A 757 -27.32 -3.66 -0.11
C ILE A 757 -25.85 -3.21 -0.08
N GLN A 758 -25.48 -2.43 0.93
CA GLN A 758 -24.13 -1.88 1.04
C GLN A 758 -23.08 -2.97 1.28
N SER A 759 -23.40 -3.99 2.06
CA SER A 759 -22.52 -5.14 2.29
C SER A 759 -22.19 -5.88 1.00
N GLN A 760 -23.17 -6.03 0.10
CA GLN A 760 -22.93 -6.59 -1.23
C GLN A 760 -22.13 -5.62 -2.11
N SER A 761 -22.47 -4.34 -2.09
CA SER A 761 -21.77 -3.30 -2.85
C SER A 761 -20.28 -3.23 -2.50
N VAL A 762 -19.90 -3.32 -1.21
CA VAL A 762 -18.50 -3.35 -0.78
C VAL A 762 -17.76 -4.56 -1.37
N ARG A 763 -18.35 -5.76 -1.33
CA ARG A 763 -17.73 -6.95 -1.93
C ARG A 763 -17.47 -6.78 -3.43
N ASP A 764 -18.46 -6.27 -4.16
CA ASP A 764 -18.32 -6.06 -5.60
C ASP A 764 -17.32 -4.93 -5.94
N ASN A 765 -17.26 -3.86 -5.14
CA ASN A 765 -16.26 -2.79 -5.32
C ASN A 765 -14.84 -3.29 -5.03
N ARG A 766 -14.60 -4.11 -3.99
CA ARG A 766 -13.29 -4.71 -3.74
C ARG A 766 -12.79 -5.55 -4.92
N ILE A 767 -13.68 -6.36 -5.50
CA ILE A 767 -13.36 -7.20 -6.67
C ILE A 767 -13.06 -6.37 -7.92
N VAL A 768 -13.83 -5.30 -8.17
CA VAL A 768 -13.74 -4.53 -9.42
C VAL A 768 -12.73 -3.40 -9.34
N MET A 769 -12.79 -2.59 -8.28
CA MET A 769 -12.01 -1.37 -8.11
C MET A 769 -10.74 -1.58 -7.28
N GLY A 770 -10.68 -2.65 -6.48
CA GLY A 770 -9.60 -2.92 -5.52
C GLY A 770 -9.83 -2.27 -4.15
N ASP A 771 -9.16 -2.79 -3.12
CA ASP A 771 -9.37 -2.40 -1.71
C ASP A 771 -8.99 -0.94 -1.42
N SER A 772 -7.94 -0.43 -2.07
CA SER A 772 -7.42 0.92 -1.83
C SER A 772 -8.05 1.99 -2.74
N ASN A 773 -9.04 1.67 -3.56
CA ASN A 773 -9.64 2.66 -4.46
C ASN A 773 -10.59 3.60 -3.70
N PRO A 774 -10.60 4.92 -3.99
CA PRO A 774 -11.51 5.87 -3.34
C PRO A 774 -13.00 5.48 -3.36
N GLN A 775 -13.49 4.87 -4.46
CA GLN A 775 -14.88 4.41 -4.55
C GLN A 775 -15.17 3.24 -3.59
N THR A 776 -14.21 2.32 -3.42
CA THR A 776 -14.31 1.24 -2.43
C THR A 776 -14.32 1.82 -1.01
N LEU A 777 -13.45 2.78 -0.72
CA LEU A 777 -13.42 3.45 0.59
C LEU A 777 -14.74 4.19 0.89
N LYS A 778 -15.32 4.87 -0.10
CA LYS A 778 -16.66 5.47 0.01
C LYS A 778 -17.73 4.41 0.31
N ALA A 779 -17.65 3.24 -0.33
CA ALA A 779 -18.58 2.15 -0.09
C ALA A 779 -18.44 1.57 1.35
N GLU A 780 -17.21 1.39 1.82
CA GLU A 780 -16.93 0.90 3.17
C GLU A 780 -17.34 1.91 4.25
N TYR A 781 -17.09 3.19 4.00
CA TYR A 781 -17.58 4.28 4.85
C TYR A 781 -19.11 4.23 5.03
N ASN A 782 -19.86 4.11 3.92
CA ASN A 782 -21.31 4.01 4.01
C ASN A 782 -21.74 2.71 4.73
N LEU A 783 -21.00 1.62 4.59
CA LEU A 783 -21.26 0.38 5.35
C LEU A 783 -21.06 0.61 6.86
N ALA A 784 -20.01 1.30 7.25
CA ALA A 784 -19.74 1.67 8.64
C ALA A 784 -20.90 2.51 9.21
N LEU A 785 -21.39 3.50 8.46
CA LEU A 785 -22.57 4.28 8.85
C LEU A 785 -23.84 3.43 8.94
N CYS A 786 -24.09 2.51 7.99
CA CYS A 786 -25.22 1.60 8.06
C CYS A 786 -25.18 0.74 9.33
N GLN A 787 -24.03 0.11 9.60
CA GLN A 787 -23.82 -0.72 10.79
C GLN A 787 -23.94 0.09 12.08
N TYR A 788 -23.36 1.29 12.11
CA TYR A 788 -23.47 2.19 13.26
C TYR A 788 -24.92 2.55 13.56
N ARG A 789 -25.69 2.93 12.52
CA ARG A 789 -27.11 3.29 12.66
C ARG A 789 -27.98 2.09 13.02
N ASN A 790 -27.63 0.88 12.59
CA ASN A 790 -28.33 -0.37 12.93
C ASN A 790 -27.94 -0.93 14.32
N GLY A 791 -26.89 -0.37 14.96
CA GLY A 791 -26.46 -0.70 16.33
C GLY A 791 -25.25 -1.64 16.44
N GLU A 792 -24.62 -2.02 15.33
CA GLU A 792 -23.44 -2.90 15.25
C GLU A 792 -22.14 -2.12 15.51
N ARG A 793 -22.00 -1.58 16.73
CA ARG A 793 -20.98 -0.59 17.10
C ARG A 793 -19.54 -1.05 16.92
N ALA A 794 -19.22 -2.28 17.32
CA ALA A 794 -17.84 -2.80 17.26
C ALA A 794 -17.33 -2.86 15.81
N ARG A 795 -18.13 -3.42 14.91
CA ARG A 795 -17.82 -3.52 13.47
C ARG A 795 -17.74 -2.15 12.82
N ALA A 796 -18.65 -1.25 13.17
CA ALA A 796 -18.62 0.12 12.65
C ALA A 796 -17.34 0.87 13.05
N GLY A 797 -16.90 0.76 14.31
CA GLY A 797 -15.68 1.41 14.79
C GLY A 797 -14.41 0.94 14.10
N GLU A 798 -14.29 -0.38 13.87
CA GLU A 798 -13.18 -0.96 13.09
C GLU A 798 -13.17 -0.42 11.65
N LEU A 799 -14.33 -0.37 11.00
CA LEU A 799 -14.45 0.14 9.63
C LEU A 799 -14.17 1.63 9.54
N PHE A 800 -14.69 2.47 10.44
CA PHE A 800 -14.40 3.91 10.43
C PHE A 800 -12.91 4.19 10.55
N SER A 801 -12.22 3.49 11.47
CA SER A 801 -10.77 3.63 11.67
C SER A 801 -10.00 3.19 10.41
N THR A 802 -10.34 2.03 9.84
CA THR A 802 -9.68 1.49 8.65
C THR A 802 -9.86 2.38 7.41
N VAL A 803 -11.07 2.90 7.21
CA VAL A 803 -11.40 3.78 6.09
C VAL A 803 -10.71 5.13 6.22
N LEU A 804 -10.64 5.69 7.44
CA LEU A 804 -9.89 6.93 7.68
C LEU A 804 -8.42 6.72 7.34
N GLU A 805 -7.74 5.75 7.97
CA GLU A 805 -6.32 5.46 7.73
C GLU A 805 -6.02 5.21 6.24
N SER A 806 -6.90 4.49 5.54
CA SER A 806 -6.76 4.24 4.11
C SER A 806 -6.99 5.51 3.27
N GLY A 807 -7.95 6.35 3.64
CA GLY A 807 -8.21 7.63 2.99
C GLY A 807 -7.02 8.58 3.11
N GLU A 808 -6.44 8.69 4.31
CA GLU A 808 -5.25 9.52 4.57
C GLU A 808 -4.03 9.03 3.77
N ARG A 809 -3.85 7.71 3.66
CA ARG A 809 -2.76 7.10 2.90
C ARG A 809 -2.90 7.29 1.39
N VAL A 810 -4.12 7.14 0.86
CA VAL A 810 -4.36 7.11 -0.60
C VAL A 810 -4.58 8.51 -1.17
N MET A 811 -5.39 9.33 -0.50
CA MET A 811 -5.84 10.63 -1.00
C MET A 811 -5.24 11.83 -0.24
N GLY A 812 -4.70 11.59 0.96
CA GLY A 812 -4.23 12.64 1.86
C GLY A 812 -5.32 13.12 2.84
N GLU A 813 -4.90 13.80 3.90
CA GLU A 813 -5.79 14.20 5.00
C GLU A 813 -6.75 15.33 4.66
N SER A 814 -6.30 16.30 3.87
CA SER A 814 -7.15 17.44 3.48
C SER A 814 -8.12 17.10 2.34
N HIS A 815 -8.13 15.86 1.84
CA HIS A 815 -9.03 15.47 0.76
C HIS A 815 -10.50 15.46 1.24
N PRO A 816 -11.48 15.96 0.45
CA PRO A 816 -12.87 16.09 0.88
C PRO A 816 -13.48 14.81 1.49
N TRP A 817 -13.19 13.65 0.90
CA TRP A 817 -13.68 12.37 1.40
C TRP A 817 -12.96 11.90 2.67
N THR A 818 -11.67 12.18 2.82
CA THR A 818 -10.93 11.86 4.05
C THR A 818 -11.46 12.69 5.22
N LEU A 819 -11.76 13.98 4.99
CA LEU A 819 -12.41 14.83 5.99
C LEU A 819 -13.81 14.33 6.40
N MET A 820 -14.57 13.78 5.45
CA MET A 820 -15.85 13.12 5.75
C MET A 820 -15.66 11.87 6.63
N PHE A 821 -14.64 11.06 6.35
CA PHE A 821 -14.31 9.88 7.17
C PHE A 821 -13.87 10.29 8.58
N ALA A 822 -13.02 11.30 8.69
CA ALA A 822 -12.55 11.85 9.96
C ALA A 822 -13.69 12.45 10.79
N CYS A 823 -14.64 13.13 10.14
CA CYS A 823 -15.84 13.66 10.80
C CYS A 823 -16.65 12.53 11.44
N ALA A 824 -16.93 11.44 10.72
CA ALA A 824 -17.66 10.30 11.29
C ALA A 824 -16.87 9.59 12.41
N GLN A 825 -15.55 9.42 12.23
CA GLN A 825 -14.69 8.84 13.25
C GLN A 825 -14.67 9.70 14.53
N SER A 826 -14.68 11.04 14.41
CA SER A 826 -14.76 11.94 15.56
C SER A 826 -16.09 11.78 16.31
N CYS A 827 -17.22 11.67 15.59
CA CYS A 827 -18.53 11.40 16.19
C CYS A 827 -18.57 10.03 16.88
N PHE A 828 -18.00 9.01 16.25
CA PHE A 828 -17.90 7.67 16.85
C PHE A 828 -17.02 7.68 18.11
N ALA A 829 -15.84 8.32 18.05
CA ALA A 829 -14.92 8.44 19.18
C ALA A 829 -15.56 9.19 20.36
N ARG A 830 -16.35 10.24 20.11
CA ARG A 830 -17.09 10.97 21.15
C ARG A 830 -18.01 10.06 21.98
N GLU A 831 -18.65 9.09 21.33
CA GLU A 831 -19.66 8.23 21.96
C GLU A 831 -19.10 6.91 22.49
N HIS A 832 -18.04 6.39 21.85
CA HIS A 832 -17.59 5.01 22.03
C HIS A 832 -16.07 4.85 22.13
N GLY A 833 -15.30 5.92 21.92
CA GLY A 833 -13.85 5.91 21.93
C GLY A 833 -13.26 6.91 22.91
N ASP A 834 -12.12 7.46 22.54
CA ASP A 834 -11.39 8.45 23.34
C ASP A 834 -11.91 9.87 23.02
N ILE A 835 -12.31 10.61 24.06
CA ILE A 835 -12.83 11.97 23.91
C ILE A 835 -11.75 12.95 23.46
N ASP A 836 -10.48 12.72 23.83
CA ASP A 836 -9.36 13.55 23.41
C ASP A 836 -9.09 13.35 21.92
N GLN A 837 -9.15 12.10 21.45
CA GLN A 837 -9.09 11.78 20.03
C GLN A 837 -10.25 12.42 19.26
N ALA A 838 -11.48 12.36 19.80
CA ALA A 838 -12.64 12.99 19.18
C ALA A 838 -12.44 14.50 19.01
N ARG A 839 -11.91 15.17 20.05
CA ARG A 839 -11.60 16.60 20.03
C ARG A 839 -10.55 16.93 18.98
N GLU A 840 -9.42 16.23 18.97
CA GLU A 840 -8.33 16.46 18.02
C GLU A 840 -8.80 16.30 16.57
N LEU A 841 -9.49 15.19 16.26
CA LEU A 841 -10.05 14.96 14.93
C LEU A 841 -11.07 16.03 14.53
N SER A 842 -11.94 16.42 15.44
CA SER A 842 -12.95 17.45 15.15
C SER A 842 -12.33 18.82 14.89
N GLU A 843 -11.30 19.22 15.65
CA GLU A 843 -10.57 20.47 15.46
C GLU A 843 -9.84 20.47 14.11
N ALA A 844 -9.18 19.36 13.76
CA ALA A 844 -8.52 19.20 12.47
C ALA A 844 -9.52 19.27 11.28
N VAL A 845 -10.68 18.62 11.41
CA VAL A 845 -11.73 18.64 10.38
C VAL A 845 -12.29 20.03 10.16
N VAL A 846 -12.60 20.77 11.24
CA VAL A 846 -13.12 22.15 11.13
C VAL A 846 -12.08 23.05 10.47
N ALA A 847 -10.82 23.01 10.90
CA ALA A 847 -9.75 23.81 10.32
C ALA A 847 -9.53 23.49 8.83
N ALA A 848 -9.56 22.21 8.45
CA ALA A 848 -9.39 21.81 7.06
C ALA A 848 -10.59 22.25 6.19
N TYR A 849 -11.83 22.17 6.69
CA TYR A 849 -12.99 22.68 5.96
C TYR A 849 -12.97 24.20 5.82
N GLU A 850 -12.51 24.95 6.82
CA GLU A 850 -12.38 26.43 6.76
C GLU A 850 -11.32 26.89 5.73
N VAL A 851 -10.29 26.07 5.49
CA VAL A 851 -9.30 26.33 4.42
C VAL A 851 -9.87 26.01 3.05
N MET A 852 -10.66 24.94 2.93
CA MET A 852 -11.17 24.44 1.64
C MET A 852 -12.45 25.16 1.17
N LEU A 853 -13.30 25.61 2.10
CA LEU A 853 -14.66 26.07 1.84
C LEU A 853 -14.90 27.44 2.49
N ALA A 854 -15.88 28.19 1.97
CA ALA A 854 -16.28 29.45 2.59
C ALA A 854 -16.86 29.21 4.00
N ASP A 855 -16.73 30.19 4.90
CA ASP A 855 -17.23 30.10 6.28
C ASP A 855 -18.75 29.81 6.36
N ALA A 856 -19.52 30.33 5.40
CA ALA A 856 -20.97 30.08 5.28
C ALA A 856 -21.31 28.69 4.70
N HIS A 857 -20.33 27.86 4.36
CA HIS A 857 -20.59 26.54 3.77
C HIS A 857 -21.24 25.59 4.79
N PRO A 858 -22.29 24.83 4.42
CA PRO A 858 -23.02 23.98 5.36
C PRO A 858 -22.14 22.91 6.04
N PHE A 859 -21.08 22.44 5.38
CA PHE A 859 -20.16 21.47 5.99
C PHE A 859 -19.33 22.06 7.13
N VAL A 860 -18.96 23.35 7.05
CA VAL A 860 -18.27 24.06 8.14
C VAL A 860 -19.22 24.20 9.32
N ALA A 861 -20.45 24.67 9.07
CA ALA A 861 -21.49 24.79 10.10
C ALA A 861 -21.79 23.44 10.77
N GLY A 862 -21.94 22.37 9.99
CA GLY A 862 -22.20 21.03 10.49
C GLY A 862 -21.04 20.43 11.30
N ALA A 863 -19.79 20.62 10.85
CA ALA A 863 -18.61 20.19 11.60
C ALA A 863 -18.50 20.92 12.95
N ARG A 864 -18.77 22.23 12.99
CA ARG A 864 -18.86 23.02 14.23
C ARG A 864 -19.99 22.53 15.14
N ALA A 865 -21.13 22.11 14.59
CA ALA A 865 -22.21 21.51 15.39
C ALA A 865 -21.79 20.20 16.07
N ASN A 866 -21.04 19.34 15.37
CA ASN A 866 -20.46 18.13 15.97
C ASN A 866 -19.42 18.47 17.03
N GLN A 867 -18.55 19.45 16.78
CA GLN A 867 -17.57 19.94 17.75
C GLN A 867 -18.23 20.46 19.03
N ALA A 868 -19.36 21.17 18.93
CA ALA A 868 -20.11 21.63 20.09
C ALA A 868 -20.59 20.47 20.98
N LEU A 869 -20.99 19.33 20.39
CA LEU A 869 -21.34 18.13 21.16
C LEU A 869 -20.11 17.52 21.85
N ILE A 870 -18.92 17.60 21.25
CA ILE A 870 -17.67 17.13 21.87
C ILE A 870 -17.29 18.04 23.04
N LEU A 871 -17.33 19.36 22.87
CA LEU A 871 -17.06 20.34 23.93
C LEU A 871 -17.99 20.16 25.13
N ARG A 872 -19.27 19.84 24.87
CA ARG A 872 -20.23 19.47 25.92
C ARG A 872 -19.77 18.26 26.73
N ASN A 873 -19.26 17.21 26.08
CA ASN A 873 -18.78 15.99 26.74
C ASN A 873 -17.50 16.24 27.55
N VAL A 874 -16.62 17.14 27.10
CA VAL A 874 -15.44 17.59 27.84
C VAL A 874 -15.80 18.48 29.04
N GLY A 875 -17.00 19.07 29.05
CA GLY A 875 -17.51 19.89 30.14
C GLY A 875 -17.44 21.41 29.89
N GLU A 876 -17.00 21.84 28.70
CA GLU A 876 -16.93 23.24 28.28
C GLU A 876 -18.31 23.75 27.83
N ARG A 877 -19.25 23.84 28.78
CA ARG A 877 -20.69 24.07 28.50
C ARG A 877 -20.99 25.40 27.80
N ASP A 878 -20.38 26.49 28.25
CA ASP A 878 -20.64 27.82 27.69
C ASP A 878 -20.09 27.94 26.26
N HIS A 879 -18.88 27.41 26.02
CA HIS A 879 -18.30 27.35 24.68
C HIS A 879 -19.14 26.48 23.74
N ALA A 880 -19.56 25.30 24.21
CA ALA A 880 -20.44 24.43 23.44
C ALA A 880 -21.75 25.13 23.07
N HIS A 881 -22.35 25.89 24.01
CA HIS A 881 -23.59 26.62 23.76
C HIS A 881 -23.42 27.72 22.71
N VAL A 882 -22.37 28.54 22.81
CA VAL A 882 -22.10 29.59 21.82
C VAL A 882 -21.86 28.96 20.44
N LEU A 883 -21.06 27.90 20.37
CA LEU A 883 -20.71 27.26 19.10
C LEU A 883 -21.91 26.61 18.41
N ILE A 884 -22.82 25.96 19.14
CA ILE A 884 -24.01 25.35 18.53
C ILE A 884 -25.01 26.39 18.01
N GLU A 885 -25.15 27.54 18.67
CA GLU A 885 -26.03 28.62 18.21
C GLU A 885 -25.48 29.24 16.92
N GLN A 886 -24.17 29.46 16.85
CA GLN A 886 -23.49 29.91 15.64
C GLN A 886 -23.65 28.89 14.50
N ALA A 887 -23.43 27.60 14.79
CA ALA A 887 -23.60 26.52 13.82
C ALA A 887 -25.05 26.42 13.30
N LEU A 888 -26.04 26.55 14.17
CA LEU A 888 -27.46 26.56 13.78
C LEU A 888 -27.79 27.75 12.88
N ALA A 889 -27.32 28.96 13.24
CA ALA A 889 -27.53 30.16 12.44
C ALA A 889 -26.90 30.01 11.04
N ALA A 890 -25.62 29.60 10.99
CA ALA A 890 -24.90 29.41 9.73
C ALA A 890 -25.54 28.30 8.86
N MET A 891 -25.96 27.17 9.46
CA MET A 891 -26.65 26.11 8.72
C MET A 891 -28.01 26.60 8.18
N THR A 892 -28.75 27.36 8.97
CA THR A 892 -30.05 27.92 8.57
C THR A 892 -29.90 28.93 7.41
N GLU A 893 -28.85 29.74 7.43
CA GLU A 893 -28.52 30.65 6.32
C GLU A 893 -28.12 29.88 5.05
N ALA A 894 -27.33 28.81 5.21
CA ALA A 894 -26.80 28.05 4.09
C ALA A 894 -27.83 27.22 3.33
N VAL A 895 -28.73 26.52 4.05
CA VAL A 895 -29.67 25.54 3.46
C VAL A 895 -31.13 25.75 3.85
N GLY A 896 -31.43 26.77 4.65
CA GLY A 896 -32.78 27.07 5.13
C GLY A 896 -33.17 26.33 6.41
N GLU A 897 -34.15 26.88 7.13
CA GLU A 897 -34.61 26.39 8.45
C GLU A 897 -35.31 25.02 8.40
N ASN A 898 -35.88 24.65 7.26
CA ASN A 898 -36.57 23.38 7.08
C ASN A 898 -35.61 22.22 6.74
N HIS A 899 -34.37 22.50 6.35
CA HIS A 899 -33.43 21.47 5.90
C HIS A 899 -33.14 20.45 7.03
N PRO A 900 -33.03 19.13 6.73
CA PRO A 900 -32.74 18.12 7.75
C PRO A 900 -31.47 18.39 8.57
N TRP A 901 -30.44 19.00 7.98
CA TRP A 901 -29.24 19.43 8.72
C TRP A 901 -29.50 20.58 9.69
N SER A 902 -30.31 21.58 9.30
CA SER A 902 -30.74 22.67 10.19
C SER A 902 -31.56 22.14 11.36
N LEU A 903 -32.49 21.20 11.08
CA LEU A 903 -33.27 20.53 12.10
C LEU A 903 -32.41 19.68 13.06
N GLY A 904 -31.37 19.01 12.54
CA GLY A 904 -30.37 18.32 13.35
C GLY A 904 -29.60 19.26 14.27
N CYS A 905 -29.13 20.41 13.73
CA CYS A 905 -28.48 21.45 14.52
C CYS A 905 -29.42 22.03 15.59
N ALA A 906 -30.70 22.25 15.26
CA ALA A 906 -31.71 22.75 16.19
C ALA A 906 -32.01 21.76 17.33
N LEU A 907 -32.03 20.46 17.03
CA LEU A 907 -32.16 19.40 18.04
C LEU A 907 -31.00 19.42 19.03
N ASN A 908 -29.78 19.68 18.55
CA ASN A 908 -28.58 19.80 19.39
C ASN A 908 -28.56 21.14 20.17
N ALA A 909 -28.92 22.24 19.52
CA ALA A 909 -28.99 23.58 20.14
C ALA A 909 -29.99 23.61 21.30
N SER A 910 -31.19 23.04 21.12
CA SER A 910 -32.18 22.91 22.20
C SER A 910 -31.64 22.11 23.39
N ALA A 911 -30.77 21.11 23.16
CA ALA A 911 -30.11 20.37 24.23
C ALA A 911 -29.21 21.27 25.09
N LEU A 912 -28.42 22.13 24.43
CA LEU A 912 -27.49 23.02 25.11
C LEU A 912 -28.18 24.22 25.75
N ARG A 913 -29.25 24.76 25.15
CA ARG A 913 -30.14 25.75 25.80
C ARG A 913 -30.70 25.21 27.12
N ASN A 914 -31.21 23.98 27.10
CA ASN A 914 -31.70 23.31 28.31
C ASN A 914 -30.59 23.16 29.37
N LEU A 915 -29.38 22.76 28.93
CA LEU A 915 -28.23 22.55 29.81
C LEU A 915 -27.76 23.84 30.51
N VAL A 916 -27.84 24.99 29.84
CA VAL A 916 -27.50 26.31 30.43
C VAL A 916 -28.67 26.96 31.19
N GLY A 917 -29.82 26.29 31.28
CA GLY A 917 -30.98 26.73 32.06
C GLY A 917 -32.04 27.52 31.29
N ASP A 918 -31.87 27.72 29.98
CA ASP A 918 -32.89 28.35 29.12
C ASP A 918 -33.92 27.32 28.63
N THR A 919 -34.74 26.85 29.57
CA THR A 919 -35.70 25.75 29.31
C THR A 919 -36.88 26.16 28.43
N GLU A 920 -37.28 27.44 28.44
CA GLU A 920 -38.40 27.94 27.62
C GLU A 920 -38.02 28.02 26.14
N SER A 921 -36.85 28.59 25.83
CA SER A 921 -36.36 28.63 24.45
C SER A 921 -36.01 27.24 23.94
N ALA A 922 -35.49 26.34 24.80
CA ALA A 922 -35.23 24.95 24.45
C ALA A 922 -36.52 24.22 24.02
N ALA A 923 -37.57 24.29 24.83
CA ALA A 923 -38.86 23.64 24.53
C ALA A 923 -39.55 24.24 23.30
N THR A 924 -39.42 25.55 23.09
CA THR A 924 -39.95 26.22 21.88
C THR A 924 -39.24 25.72 20.63
N LEU A 925 -37.90 25.65 20.66
CA LEU A 925 -37.09 25.17 19.53
C LEU A 925 -37.31 23.68 19.25
N SER A 926 -37.35 22.82 20.27
CA SER A 926 -37.55 21.39 20.07
C SER A 926 -38.96 21.04 19.61
N ARG A 927 -39.98 21.80 20.03
CA ARG A 927 -41.34 21.71 19.46
C ARG A 927 -41.35 22.03 17.97
N ASP A 928 -40.77 23.18 17.60
CA ASP A 928 -40.70 23.63 16.20
C ASP A 928 -39.94 22.62 15.33
N THR A 929 -38.78 22.16 15.82
CA THR A 929 -37.97 21.12 15.18
C THR A 929 -38.76 19.84 14.93
N ALA A 930 -39.51 19.37 15.93
CA ALA A 930 -40.32 18.15 15.80
C ALA A 930 -41.47 18.30 14.80
N THR A 931 -42.12 19.47 14.75
CA THR A 931 -43.19 19.77 13.79
C THR A 931 -42.64 19.80 12.36
N ARG A 932 -41.60 20.60 12.12
CA ARG A 932 -40.98 20.73 10.78
C ARG A 932 -40.41 19.41 10.28
N ALA A 933 -39.76 18.63 11.15
CA ALA A 933 -39.25 17.30 10.79
C ALA A 933 -40.40 16.35 10.38
N ALA A 934 -41.54 16.40 11.08
CA ALA A 934 -42.70 15.58 10.74
C ALA A 934 -43.35 15.99 9.41
N GLU A 935 -43.37 17.28 9.08
CA GLU A 935 -43.89 17.81 7.82
C GLU A 935 -42.99 17.47 6.64
N LEU A 936 -41.66 17.57 6.80
CA LEU A 936 -40.70 17.32 5.72
C LEU A 936 -40.41 15.83 5.49
N LEU A 937 -40.07 15.10 6.56
CA LEU A 937 -39.55 13.73 6.47
C LEU A 937 -40.61 12.68 6.83
N GLY A 938 -41.76 13.11 7.34
CA GLY A 938 -42.81 12.23 7.83
C GLY A 938 -42.69 11.92 9.32
N ARG A 939 -43.81 11.47 9.90
CA ARG A 939 -43.98 11.23 11.35
C ARG A 939 -43.06 10.15 11.92
N THR A 940 -42.73 9.14 11.11
CA THR A 940 -41.97 7.95 11.52
C THR A 940 -40.48 8.03 11.19
N HIS A 941 -40.01 9.12 10.57
CA HIS A 941 -38.60 9.27 10.25
C HIS A 941 -37.74 9.33 11.54
N PRO A 942 -36.56 8.68 11.61
CA PRO A 942 -35.74 8.65 12.83
C PRO A 942 -35.37 10.04 13.40
N LEU A 943 -35.12 11.04 12.54
CA LEU A 943 -34.91 12.43 12.98
C LEU A 943 -36.17 13.01 13.65
N THR A 944 -37.35 12.83 13.05
CA THR A 944 -38.63 13.28 13.61
C THR A 944 -38.90 12.64 14.97
N LEU A 945 -38.66 11.34 15.08
CA LEU A 945 -38.84 10.60 16.33
C LEU A 945 -37.85 11.08 17.40
N SER A 946 -36.59 11.31 17.04
CA SER A 946 -35.57 11.86 17.93
C SER A 946 -35.93 13.28 18.40
N ALA A 947 -36.43 14.13 17.50
CA ALA A 947 -36.89 15.48 17.82
C ALA A 947 -38.09 15.47 18.79
N ARG A 948 -39.03 14.51 18.63
CA ARG A 948 -40.15 14.35 19.57
C ARG A 948 -39.71 13.89 20.96
N ILE A 949 -38.73 12.97 21.05
CA ILE A 949 -38.12 12.57 22.32
C ILE A 949 -37.37 13.74 22.96
N ALA A 950 -36.64 14.54 22.17
CA ALA A 950 -35.98 15.76 22.63
C ALA A 950 -36.99 16.78 23.18
N TYR A 951 -38.11 17.00 22.47
CA TYR A 951 -39.20 17.87 22.94
C TYR A 951 -39.82 17.36 24.25
N ALA A 952 -40.06 16.05 24.37
CA ALA A 952 -40.51 15.48 25.64
C ALA A 952 -39.51 15.70 26.78
N ALA A 953 -38.21 15.67 26.51
CA ALA A 953 -37.18 16.00 27.51
C ALA A 953 -37.21 17.48 27.92
N ASP A 954 -37.39 18.40 26.98
CA ASP A 954 -37.45 19.83 27.27
C ASP A 954 -38.73 20.22 28.03
N LEU A 955 -39.86 19.57 27.74
CA LEU A 955 -41.09 19.70 28.53
C LEU A 955 -40.92 19.25 30.00
N ARG A 956 -40.07 18.25 30.26
CA ARG A 956 -39.71 17.89 31.66
C ARG A 956 -38.91 18.99 32.32
N GLY A 957 -38.02 19.66 31.58
CA GLY A 957 -37.29 20.84 32.04
C GLY A 957 -38.25 21.95 32.49
N LEU A 958 -39.32 22.18 31.72
CA LEU A 958 -40.41 23.11 32.06
C LEU A 958 -41.37 22.62 33.15
N ARG A 959 -41.18 21.39 33.66
CA ARG A 959 -42.06 20.73 34.62
C ARG A 959 -43.49 20.47 34.10
N ASP A 960 -43.72 20.49 32.78
CA ASP A 960 -44.97 20.04 32.16
C ASP A 960 -44.97 18.52 31.97
N ARG A 961 -45.20 17.81 33.08
CA ARG A 961 -45.16 16.34 33.12
C ARG A 961 -46.22 15.70 32.24
N ARG A 962 -47.43 16.26 32.22
CA ARG A 962 -48.57 15.67 31.50
C ARG A 962 -48.34 15.70 29.99
N GLN A 963 -47.87 16.83 29.45
CA GLN A 963 -47.57 16.92 28.03
C GLN A 963 -46.34 16.09 27.67
N SER A 964 -45.29 16.12 28.50
CA SER A 964 -44.08 15.32 28.30
C SER A 964 -44.39 13.82 28.19
N GLU A 965 -45.13 13.25 29.13
CA GLU A 965 -45.47 11.81 29.15
C GLU A 965 -46.26 11.40 27.91
N LYS A 966 -47.21 12.24 27.47
CA LYS A 966 -47.97 11.99 26.25
C LYS A 966 -47.06 11.95 25.01
N VAL A 967 -46.21 12.96 24.83
CA VAL A 967 -45.31 13.05 23.66
C VAL A 967 -44.29 11.90 23.69
N GLU A 968 -43.72 11.61 24.86
CA GLU A 968 -42.76 10.50 25.06
C GLU A 968 -43.38 9.15 24.72
N GLN A 969 -44.60 8.86 25.21
CA GLN A 969 -45.28 7.59 24.96
C GLN A 969 -45.60 7.39 23.47
N GLU A 970 -46.12 8.43 22.80
CA GLU A 970 -46.39 8.36 21.37
C GLU A 970 -45.10 8.19 20.54
N ALA A 971 -44.03 8.92 20.89
CA ALA A 971 -42.76 8.84 20.17
C ALA A 971 -42.05 7.49 20.38
N LEU A 972 -42.11 6.92 21.60
CA LEU A 972 -41.59 5.58 21.89
C LEU A 972 -42.35 4.49 21.14
N SER A 973 -43.69 4.59 21.08
CA SER A 973 -44.51 3.66 20.30
C SER A 973 -44.14 3.70 18.82
N ASP A 974 -43.97 4.90 18.27
CA ASP A 974 -43.60 5.07 16.86
C ASP A 974 -42.15 4.59 16.59
N LEU A 975 -41.21 4.78 17.53
CA LEU A 975 -39.84 4.21 17.48
C LEU A 975 -39.85 2.69 17.50
N GLU A 976 -40.62 2.08 18.41
CA GLU A 976 -40.76 0.62 18.50
C GLU A 976 -41.34 0.01 17.22
N ALA A 977 -42.31 0.69 16.60
CA ALA A 977 -42.90 0.25 15.34
C ALA A 977 -41.95 0.42 14.15
N THR A 978 -41.13 1.48 14.13
CA THR A 978 -40.27 1.81 12.99
C THR A 978 -38.95 1.04 13.02
N LEU A 979 -38.25 1.06 14.16
CA LEU A 979 -36.90 0.51 14.29
C LEU A 979 -36.86 -0.79 15.11
N GLY A 980 -37.94 -1.10 15.83
CA GLY A 980 -38.01 -2.25 16.72
C GLY A 980 -37.67 -1.93 18.18
N LYS A 981 -38.11 -2.82 19.08
CA LYS A 981 -38.02 -2.63 20.54
C LYS A 981 -36.59 -2.65 21.09
N GLN A 982 -35.69 -3.34 20.41
CA GLN A 982 -34.29 -3.55 20.80
C GLN A 982 -33.32 -2.62 20.07
N HIS A 983 -33.82 -1.75 19.18
CA HIS A 983 -32.96 -0.81 18.48
C HIS A 983 -32.34 0.19 19.45
N VAL A 984 -31.08 0.58 19.18
CA VAL A 984 -30.29 1.48 20.05
C VAL A 984 -31.04 2.79 20.35
N HIS A 985 -31.63 3.42 19.33
CA HIS A 985 -32.44 4.64 19.52
C HIS A 985 -33.66 4.41 20.41
N THR A 986 -34.36 3.29 20.26
CA THR A 986 -35.53 2.93 21.08
C THR A 986 -35.14 2.68 22.53
N ILE A 987 -34.06 1.93 22.77
CA ILE A 987 -33.54 1.66 24.11
C ILE A 987 -33.10 2.97 24.79
N THR A 988 -32.34 3.79 24.07
CA THR A 988 -31.81 5.08 24.58
C THR A 988 -32.95 6.03 24.96
N ALA A 989 -33.97 6.14 24.09
CA ALA A 989 -35.16 6.93 24.37
C ALA A 989 -35.95 6.40 25.58
N ARG A 990 -36.10 5.07 25.71
CA ARG A 990 -36.78 4.42 26.85
C ARG A 990 -36.05 4.67 28.17
N SER A 991 -34.72 4.71 28.14
CA SER A 991 -33.87 5.09 29.28
C SER A 991 -33.88 6.59 29.57
N ARG A 992 -34.68 7.39 28.83
CA ARG A 992 -34.77 8.85 28.96
C ARG A 992 -33.45 9.59 28.73
N ASN A 993 -32.54 8.98 27.98
CA ASN A 993 -31.35 9.66 27.48
C ASN A 993 -31.78 10.58 26.35
N ARG A 994 -31.46 11.87 26.46
CA ARG A 994 -31.82 12.86 25.44
C ARG A 994 -31.04 12.54 24.15
N PRO A 995 -31.71 12.47 22.98
CA PRO A 995 -31.02 12.24 21.72
C PRO A 995 -30.21 13.48 21.29
N TYR A 996 -29.21 13.23 20.46
CA TYR A 996 -28.46 14.18 19.66
C TYR A 996 -28.54 13.75 18.19
N TRP A 997 -28.15 14.62 17.29
CA TRP A 997 -28.09 14.33 15.86
C TRP A 997 -26.74 14.74 15.28
N ASP A 998 -25.91 13.76 14.95
CA ASP A 998 -24.62 14.03 14.33
C ASP A 998 -24.81 14.52 12.88
N PHE A 999 -24.09 15.58 12.54
CA PHE A 999 -23.93 16.01 11.17
C PHE A 999 -23.02 15.04 10.42
N GLU A 1000 -23.42 14.63 9.23
CA GLU A 1000 -22.67 13.74 8.37
C GLU A 1000 -22.48 14.42 7.00
N PRO A 1001 -21.26 14.89 6.66
CA PRO A 1001 -20.99 15.41 5.33
C PRO A 1001 -21.35 14.38 4.26
N GLN A 1002 -21.88 14.82 3.13
CA GLN A 1002 -22.29 13.96 2.01
C GLN A 1002 -21.38 14.19 0.79
N THR A 1003 -21.30 13.20 -0.10
CA THR A 1003 -20.58 13.37 -1.37
C THR A 1003 -21.37 14.25 -2.34
N THR A 1004 -20.70 15.27 -2.90
CA THR A 1004 -21.26 16.26 -3.85
C THR A 1004 -21.10 15.88 -5.32
#